data_AF-A0A7C9HCR6-F1
#
_entry.id   AF-A0A7C9HCR6-F1
#
_cell.length_a   1.000
_cell.length_b   1.000
_cell.length_c   1.000
_cell.angle_alpha   90.00
_cell.angle_beta   90.00
_cell.angle_gamma   90.00
#
_symmetry.space_group_name_H-M   'P 1'
#
loop_
_entity.id
_entity.type
_entity.pdbx_description
1 polymer ?
#
loop_
_entity_poly.entity_id
_entity_poly.type
_entity_poly.pdbx_seq_one_letter_code
_entity_poly.pdbx_strand_id
1 'polypeptide(L)'
;MAREREVGTLWIGGALSWMEQLCLKSFVDQGQKITLFSYEEIPNVPEGVIHRDGREVIDTDDFIKYESKDSFALFADLFRLHMIKQNPGMIWIDTDVYCHRPMEYDSDYVMGFELPGEYRVNNAVLGLPADSLILNDMLSFTEDRYSVAPFLPKKKQKEFRAAREAGHPVHVSQQPWGVWGPMMVTHFTHAHGLTDKVQPLDAFYPVTFRNRMKFLQRASVAEGMISERTTALHLWASNKREMGKRHDGLPPKGSYLEMLTARHGIRVREAPLKGRGKSAFQGGLVDEITLDQVESFADLSGQARSLALAAHGRFDCQVQIVDVNNEGQPPEKQSEWVDEYRQFLLDNEVPKEKISIIRDLGALRPVDVLANLRGFGDGRKVKYLKPFLDGMMHSDTQMFMDIRKGSGAFPFLRDYGESEILSTREENAKEVRRVRFARSAPSIVQNDDTWDAIARRLAGEDGFYRPGPEGHSFLYVPRSRDTLVVTFDNLDITMTKREDRRPWGYSFIEAQGWSMLGVLAGGWTWYREPWVAEQFDDLRDSGFFKQFKRVVFYGASMGGYAACAFSPAAPGADVVAISPQSTVDKSVVPWESRYKAVWDRDFTGRYGDAAEVSRAARRVSILYDPYEPLDASHAARFTNDNVQHLRAPLLGHRLGTSLQQMGILNPIILGALSGDLGQNEYYRLLRARRDAPRYQRELFNRAVESGHKRLARRLGEWVLTRNENPAVRRGLRKL
;
A
#
# COMPACT_ATOMS: atom_id res chain seq x y z
N MET A 1 20.42 -9.69 -44.57
CA MET A 1 20.56 -8.67 -43.52
C MET A 1 19.54 -9.03 -42.46
N ALA A 2 19.97 -9.30 -41.22
CA ALA A 2 19.06 -9.68 -40.15
C ALA A 2 17.95 -8.64 -40.01
N ARG A 3 16.69 -9.04 -40.21
CA ARG A 3 15.53 -8.17 -40.02
C ARG A 3 15.28 -8.09 -38.52
N GLU A 4 15.61 -6.96 -37.89
CA GLU A 4 15.28 -6.71 -36.49
C GLU A 4 13.76 -6.59 -36.34
N ARG A 5 13.17 -7.45 -35.51
CA ARG A 5 11.72 -7.58 -35.34
C ARG A 5 11.28 -7.09 -33.97
N GLU A 6 10.21 -6.32 -33.99
CA GLU A 6 9.50 -5.95 -32.78
C GLU A 6 8.84 -7.20 -32.17
N VAL A 7 8.94 -7.32 -30.85
CA VAL A 7 8.20 -8.31 -30.07
C VAL A 7 7.00 -7.66 -29.39
N GLY A 8 5.89 -8.39 -29.30
CA GLY A 8 4.67 -7.95 -28.63
C GLY A 8 4.27 -8.92 -27.53
N THR A 9 3.69 -8.38 -26.45
CA THR A 9 3.18 -9.17 -25.33
C THR A 9 1.97 -8.50 -24.68
N LEU A 10 1.27 -9.20 -23.78
CA LEU A 10 0.04 -8.73 -23.15
C LEU A 10 0.13 -8.76 -21.62
N TRP A 11 -0.38 -7.71 -20.99
CA TRP A 11 -0.67 -7.67 -19.57
C TRP A 11 -2.03 -7.03 -19.29
N ILE A 12 -2.96 -7.80 -18.72
CA ILE A 12 -4.37 -7.37 -18.60
C ILE A 12 -4.55 -6.31 -17.51
N GLY A 13 -3.81 -6.41 -16.39
CA GLY A 13 -3.91 -5.44 -15.31
C GLY A 13 -3.07 -5.78 -14.08
N GLY A 14 -2.96 -4.80 -13.19
CA GLY A 14 -2.15 -4.75 -11.99
C GLY A 14 -0.69 -4.45 -12.27
N ALA A 15 0.03 -4.01 -11.23
CA ALA A 15 1.47 -3.83 -11.31
C ALA A 15 2.19 -5.14 -11.70
N LEU A 16 3.23 -5.02 -12.53
CA LEU A 16 4.13 -6.11 -12.90
C LEU A 16 4.93 -6.58 -11.67
N SER A 17 5.22 -7.88 -11.58
CA SER A 17 6.24 -8.34 -10.63
C SER A 17 7.64 -8.21 -11.24
N TRP A 18 8.67 -8.36 -10.41
CA TRP A 18 10.06 -8.28 -10.85
C TRP A 18 10.40 -9.27 -11.95
N MET A 19 9.68 -10.40 -12.06
CA MET A 19 9.93 -11.41 -13.09
C MET A 19 9.42 -10.95 -14.46
N GLU A 20 8.24 -10.32 -14.54
CA GLU A 20 7.81 -9.68 -15.79
C GLU A 20 8.72 -8.49 -16.13
N GLN A 21 9.06 -7.66 -15.15
CA GLN A 21 9.98 -6.54 -15.38
C GLN A 21 11.33 -7.01 -15.92
N LEU A 22 11.89 -8.10 -15.38
CA LEU A 22 13.11 -8.73 -15.87
C LEU A 22 12.98 -9.13 -17.33
N CYS A 23 11.89 -9.80 -17.69
CA CYS A 23 11.65 -10.28 -19.05
C CYS A 23 11.53 -9.10 -20.03
N LEU A 24 10.66 -8.13 -19.73
CA LEU A 24 10.48 -6.96 -20.59
C LEU A 24 11.76 -6.14 -20.73
N LYS A 25 12.43 -5.86 -19.60
CA LYS A 25 13.68 -5.09 -19.59
C LYS A 25 14.80 -5.79 -20.35
N SER A 26 14.83 -7.12 -20.34
CA SER A 26 15.86 -7.85 -21.09
C SER A 26 15.80 -7.60 -22.59
N PHE A 27 14.62 -7.40 -23.19
CA PHE A 27 14.52 -7.03 -24.62
C PHE A 27 15.06 -5.62 -24.86
N VAL A 28 14.66 -4.66 -24.02
CA VAL A 28 15.14 -3.28 -24.09
C VAL A 28 16.66 -3.22 -24.00
N ASP A 29 17.25 -3.90 -23.01
CA ASP A 29 18.70 -3.88 -22.78
C ASP A 29 19.49 -4.55 -23.91
N GLN A 30 18.86 -5.46 -24.67
CA GLN A 30 19.43 -6.10 -25.86
C GLN A 30 19.21 -5.28 -27.14
N GLY A 31 18.52 -4.14 -27.05
CA GLY A 31 18.20 -3.27 -28.18
C GLY A 31 16.98 -3.69 -28.99
N GLN A 32 16.34 -4.82 -28.67
CA GLN A 32 15.18 -5.31 -29.42
C GLN A 32 13.90 -4.60 -28.97
N LYS A 33 13.19 -3.97 -29.91
CA LYS A 33 11.92 -3.27 -29.64
C LYS A 33 10.88 -4.22 -29.04
N ILE A 34 10.26 -3.79 -27.94
CA ILE A 34 9.23 -4.55 -27.24
C ILE A 34 8.01 -3.68 -26.96
N THR A 35 6.84 -4.20 -27.31
CA THR A 35 5.53 -3.59 -27.06
C THR A 35 4.76 -4.40 -26.04
N LEU A 36 4.33 -3.71 -24.97
CA LEU A 36 3.40 -4.21 -23.97
C LEU A 36 2.00 -3.66 -24.29
N PHE A 37 1.11 -4.56 -24.69
CA PHE A 37 -0.32 -4.26 -24.76
C PHE A 37 -0.95 -4.40 -23.37
N SER A 38 -1.76 -3.43 -22.96
CA SER A 38 -2.52 -3.49 -21.71
C SER A 38 -3.89 -2.87 -21.81
N TYR A 39 -4.83 -3.29 -20.96
CA TYR A 39 -6.20 -2.76 -20.92
C TYR A 39 -6.39 -1.65 -19.88
N GLU A 40 -5.38 -1.43 -19.04
CA GLU A 40 -5.27 -0.37 -18.05
C GLU A 40 -3.83 0.17 -17.98
N GLU A 41 -3.64 1.30 -17.30
CA GLU A 41 -2.32 1.86 -17.05
C GLU A 41 -1.55 0.99 -16.04
N ILE A 42 -0.33 0.59 -16.44
CA ILE A 42 0.52 -0.28 -15.61
C ILE A 42 1.57 0.60 -14.91
N PRO A 43 1.55 0.70 -13.57
CA PRO A 43 2.28 1.75 -12.85
C PRO A 43 3.80 1.56 -12.81
N ASN A 44 4.32 0.40 -13.21
CA ASN A 44 5.72 0.01 -12.99
C ASN A 44 6.34 -0.74 -14.19
N VAL A 45 6.00 -0.32 -15.41
CA VAL A 45 6.62 -0.84 -16.63
C VAL A 45 8.08 -0.35 -16.73
N PRO A 46 9.04 -1.23 -17.12
CA PRO A 46 10.42 -0.81 -17.35
C PRO A 46 10.54 0.26 -18.44
N GLU A 47 11.43 1.23 -18.22
CA GLU A 47 11.75 2.25 -19.22
C GLU A 47 12.22 1.61 -20.53
N GLY A 48 11.78 2.16 -21.66
CA GLY A 48 12.10 1.69 -23.01
C GLY A 48 11.11 0.67 -23.60
N VAL A 49 10.20 0.13 -22.79
CA VAL A 49 9.07 -0.67 -23.28
C VAL A 49 8.03 0.25 -23.93
N ILE A 50 7.55 -0.12 -25.12
CA ILE A 50 6.49 0.61 -25.83
C ILE A 50 5.14 0.20 -25.24
N HIS A 51 4.26 1.17 -25.02
CA HIS A 51 2.91 0.93 -24.48
C HIS A 51 1.87 1.12 -25.57
N ARG A 52 0.95 0.16 -25.70
CA ARG A 52 -0.21 0.25 -26.61
C ARG A 52 -1.47 -0.27 -25.92
N ASP A 53 -2.64 0.24 -26.32
CA ASP A 53 -3.90 -0.23 -25.75
C ASP A 53 -4.23 -1.62 -26.33
N GLY A 54 -4.53 -2.58 -25.46
CA GLY A 54 -4.96 -3.92 -25.87
C GLY A 54 -6.21 -3.90 -26.76
N ARG A 55 -7.05 -2.88 -26.63
CA ARG A 55 -8.25 -2.65 -27.47
C ARG A 55 -7.92 -2.39 -28.93
N GLU A 56 -6.68 -2.00 -29.24
CA GLU A 56 -6.21 -1.92 -30.64
C GLU A 56 -6.20 -3.29 -31.32
N VAL A 57 -6.05 -4.37 -30.55
CA VAL A 57 -5.98 -5.75 -31.06
C VAL A 57 -7.32 -6.49 -30.89
N ILE A 58 -7.87 -6.48 -29.66
CA ILE A 58 -9.19 -7.03 -29.34
C ILE A 58 -9.89 -6.04 -28.41
N ASP A 59 -10.91 -5.35 -28.91
CA ASP A 59 -11.77 -4.51 -28.09
C ASP A 59 -12.80 -5.38 -27.36
N THR A 60 -12.63 -5.57 -26.05
CA THR A 60 -13.49 -6.44 -25.25
C THR A 60 -13.40 -6.14 -23.76
N ASP A 61 -14.48 -6.43 -23.04
CA ASP A 61 -14.54 -6.54 -21.59
C ASP A 61 -14.66 -8.00 -21.11
N ASP A 62 -14.68 -8.97 -22.04
CA ASP A 62 -14.85 -10.41 -21.78
C ASP A 62 -13.51 -11.17 -21.87
N PHE A 63 -12.74 -11.08 -20.78
CA PHE A 63 -11.45 -11.74 -20.65
C PHE A 63 -11.59 -13.22 -20.26
N ILE A 64 -11.69 -14.10 -21.25
CA ILE A 64 -11.89 -15.55 -21.06
C ILE A 64 -10.77 -16.17 -20.20
N LYS A 65 -11.15 -16.96 -19.19
CA LYS A 65 -10.23 -17.69 -18.30
C LYS A 65 -10.48 -19.20 -18.30
N TYR A 66 -9.45 -19.96 -17.96
CA TYR A 66 -9.65 -21.36 -17.54
C TYR A 66 -10.35 -21.41 -16.19
N GLU A 67 -11.54 -22.03 -16.12
CA GLU A 67 -12.34 -22.13 -14.89
C GLU A 67 -11.58 -22.82 -13.75
N SER A 68 -10.87 -23.91 -14.07
CA SER A 68 -10.13 -24.70 -13.07
C SER A 68 -8.90 -24.00 -12.49
N LYS A 69 -8.37 -22.94 -13.13
CA LYS A 69 -7.09 -22.32 -12.77
C LYS A 69 -7.16 -20.81 -12.57
N ASP A 70 -8.29 -20.17 -12.85
CA ASP A 70 -8.46 -18.70 -12.81
C ASP A 70 -7.30 -17.99 -13.53
N SER A 71 -7.07 -18.39 -14.79
CA SER A 71 -5.90 -17.99 -15.58
C SER A 71 -6.32 -17.41 -16.93
N PHE A 72 -5.85 -16.20 -17.21
CA PHE A 72 -6.04 -15.48 -18.48
C PHE A 72 -5.21 -16.04 -19.65
N ALA A 73 -4.61 -17.21 -19.49
CA ALA A 73 -3.84 -17.87 -20.55
C ALA A 73 -4.69 -18.10 -21.82
N LEU A 74 -5.98 -18.40 -21.69
CA LEU A 74 -6.90 -18.52 -22.84
C LEU A 74 -7.05 -17.21 -23.60
N PHE A 75 -7.28 -16.11 -22.88
CA PHE A 75 -7.36 -14.80 -23.50
C PHE A 75 -6.04 -14.41 -24.19
N ALA A 76 -4.90 -14.69 -23.57
CA ALA A 76 -3.58 -14.48 -24.19
C ALA A 76 -3.35 -15.38 -25.42
N ASP A 77 -3.86 -16.62 -25.42
CA ASP A 77 -3.86 -17.53 -26.58
C ASP A 77 -4.67 -16.96 -27.75
N LEU A 78 -5.80 -16.31 -27.49
CA LEU A 78 -6.59 -15.62 -28.52
C LEU A 78 -5.89 -14.34 -28.98
N PHE A 79 -5.51 -13.47 -28.03
CA PHE A 79 -4.91 -12.16 -28.28
C PHE A 79 -3.66 -12.27 -29.14
N ARG A 80 -2.79 -13.26 -28.89
CA ARG A 80 -1.55 -13.42 -29.67
C ARG A 80 -1.81 -13.66 -31.16
N LEU A 81 -2.85 -14.42 -31.51
CA LEU A 81 -3.20 -14.67 -32.91
C LEU A 81 -3.67 -13.39 -33.59
N HIS A 82 -4.57 -12.63 -32.94
CA HIS A 82 -5.06 -11.35 -33.44
C HIS A 82 -3.93 -10.31 -33.53
N MET A 83 -3.01 -10.29 -32.56
CA MET A 83 -1.85 -9.40 -32.57
C MET A 83 -0.96 -9.67 -33.78
N ILE A 84 -0.61 -10.94 -34.03
CA ILE A 84 0.21 -11.34 -35.19
C ILE A 84 -0.52 -11.01 -36.50
N LYS A 85 -1.84 -11.21 -36.56
CA LYS A 85 -2.65 -10.90 -37.75
C LYS A 85 -2.64 -9.42 -38.10
N GLN A 86 -2.70 -8.55 -37.09
CA GLN A 86 -2.82 -7.11 -37.27
C GLN A 86 -1.47 -6.37 -37.33
N ASN A 87 -0.39 -7.00 -36.86
CA ASN A 87 0.95 -6.41 -36.82
C ASN A 87 1.94 -7.31 -37.61
N PRO A 88 1.96 -7.26 -38.96
CA PRO A 88 2.80 -8.13 -39.78
C PRO A 88 4.30 -8.05 -39.41
N GLY A 89 4.89 -9.21 -39.12
CA GLY A 89 6.31 -9.35 -38.75
C GLY A 89 6.61 -9.20 -37.25
N MET A 90 5.61 -8.87 -36.42
CA MET A 90 5.75 -8.86 -34.97
C MET A 90 5.76 -10.29 -34.41
N ILE A 91 6.65 -10.55 -33.45
CA ILE A 91 6.75 -11.85 -32.76
C ILE A 91 6.05 -11.75 -31.40
N TRP A 92 5.11 -12.64 -31.12
CA TRP A 92 4.56 -12.79 -29.77
C TRP A 92 5.60 -13.37 -28.83
N ILE A 93 5.67 -12.81 -27.61
CA ILE A 93 6.34 -13.42 -26.47
C ILE A 93 5.40 -13.46 -25.25
N ASP A 94 5.45 -14.53 -24.46
CA ASP A 94 4.84 -14.52 -23.12
C ASP A 94 5.63 -13.59 -22.18
N THR A 95 4.97 -13.01 -21.18
CA THR A 95 5.60 -12.08 -20.21
C THR A 95 6.62 -12.70 -19.27
N ASP A 96 6.84 -14.02 -19.37
CA ASP A 96 7.88 -14.79 -18.70
C ASP A 96 8.97 -15.31 -19.65
N VAL A 97 9.11 -14.71 -20.84
CA VAL A 97 10.20 -14.98 -21.79
C VAL A 97 11.28 -13.92 -21.65
N TYR A 98 12.50 -14.36 -21.34
CA TYR A 98 13.68 -13.50 -21.23
C TYR A 98 14.45 -13.47 -22.55
N CYS A 99 14.90 -12.28 -22.98
CA CYS A 99 15.75 -12.07 -24.14
C CYS A 99 17.22 -12.36 -23.80
N HIS A 100 17.75 -13.46 -24.32
CA HIS A 100 19.16 -13.80 -24.19
C HIS A 100 20.02 -13.01 -25.17
N ARG A 101 19.53 -12.85 -26.39
CA ARG A 101 20.08 -12.00 -27.45
C ARG A 101 18.96 -11.66 -28.46
N PRO A 102 19.15 -10.63 -29.30
CA PRO A 102 18.14 -10.27 -30.31
C PRO A 102 17.70 -11.46 -31.16
N MET A 103 16.38 -11.56 -31.40
CA MET A 103 15.77 -12.58 -32.25
C MET A 103 15.94 -12.24 -33.73
N GLU A 104 17.12 -12.54 -34.27
CA GLU A 104 17.47 -12.33 -35.67
C GLU A 104 17.00 -13.49 -36.56
N TYR A 105 15.73 -13.44 -36.99
CA TYR A 105 15.14 -14.43 -37.90
C TYR A 105 14.70 -13.78 -39.21
N ASP A 106 15.20 -14.28 -40.33
CA ASP A 106 14.78 -13.81 -41.67
C ASP A 106 13.33 -14.20 -41.98
N SER A 107 12.91 -15.39 -41.55
CA SER A 107 11.58 -15.97 -41.78
C SER A 107 10.52 -15.45 -40.81
N ASP A 108 9.32 -15.14 -41.33
CA ASP A 108 8.13 -14.79 -40.54
C ASP A 108 7.63 -15.93 -39.65
N TYR A 109 8.00 -17.18 -39.96
CA TYR A 109 7.81 -18.33 -39.07
C TYR A 109 8.87 -18.35 -37.97
N VAL A 110 8.48 -17.97 -36.76
CA VAL A 110 9.30 -18.00 -35.55
C VAL A 110 8.56 -18.80 -34.47
N MET A 111 8.82 -20.09 -34.42
CA MET A 111 8.20 -21.02 -33.47
C MET A 111 9.23 -22.10 -33.10
N GLY A 112 9.15 -22.69 -31.91
CA GLY A 112 10.16 -23.65 -31.45
C GLY A 112 9.59 -24.89 -30.77
N PHE A 113 10.31 -26.00 -30.87
CA PHE A 113 9.97 -27.24 -30.16
C PHE A 113 10.17 -27.08 -28.64
N GLU A 114 9.25 -27.58 -27.81
CA GLU A 114 9.40 -27.49 -26.33
C GLU A 114 9.92 -28.74 -25.64
N LEU A 115 9.97 -29.88 -26.35
CA LEU A 115 10.33 -31.16 -25.75
C LEU A 115 11.37 -31.91 -26.59
N PRO A 116 12.40 -32.54 -25.97
CA PRO A 116 13.41 -33.28 -26.70
C PRO A 116 12.81 -34.48 -27.46
N GLY A 117 13.04 -34.57 -28.76
CA GLY A 117 12.58 -35.70 -29.59
C GLY A 117 11.06 -35.77 -29.79
N GLU A 118 10.30 -34.82 -29.23
CA GLU A 118 8.86 -34.70 -29.44
C GLU A 118 8.58 -33.56 -30.42
N TYR A 119 7.67 -33.80 -31.37
CA TYR A 119 7.27 -32.81 -32.36
C TYR A 119 6.27 -31.78 -31.82
N ARG A 120 6.43 -31.36 -30.56
CA ARG A 120 5.51 -30.43 -29.89
C ARG A 120 6.04 -29.01 -29.97
N VAL A 121 5.25 -28.13 -30.55
CA VAL A 121 5.55 -26.72 -30.75
C VAL A 121 4.88 -25.89 -29.66
N ASN A 122 5.65 -25.04 -29.00
CA ASN A 122 5.14 -24.14 -27.98
C ASN A 122 4.66 -22.82 -28.61
N ASN A 123 3.87 -22.04 -27.87
CA ASN A 123 3.34 -20.76 -28.31
C ASN A 123 3.81 -19.57 -27.46
N ALA A 124 4.72 -19.77 -26.50
CA ALA A 124 5.31 -18.71 -25.68
C ALA A 124 6.25 -17.79 -26.48
N VAL A 125 6.79 -18.28 -27.60
CA VAL A 125 7.42 -17.47 -28.65
C VAL A 125 6.77 -17.87 -29.97
N LEU A 126 6.05 -16.94 -30.61
CA LEU A 126 5.28 -17.24 -31.82
C LEU A 126 5.28 -16.06 -32.79
N GLY A 127 5.90 -16.23 -33.96
CA GLY A 127 5.76 -15.37 -35.13
C GLY A 127 5.25 -16.20 -36.30
N LEU A 128 4.30 -15.65 -37.05
CA LEU A 128 3.77 -16.25 -38.28
C LEU A 128 3.55 -15.13 -39.32
N PRO A 129 3.63 -15.43 -40.62
CA PRO A 129 3.19 -14.48 -41.64
C PRO A 129 1.69 -14.17 -41.45
N ALA A 130 1.33 -12.89 -41.50
CA ALA A 130 -0.02 -12.42 -41.23
C ALA A 130 -1.08 -12.94 -42.22
N ASP A 131 -0.67 -13.36 -43.41
CA ASP A 131 -1.48 -13.92 -44.48
C ASP A 131 -1.39 -15.46 -44.58
N SER A 132 -0.61 -16.11 -43.70
CA SER A 132 -0.40 -17.56 -43.76
C SER A 132 -1.67 -18.37 -43.47
N LEU A 133 -1.81 -19.51 -44.17
CA LEU A 133 -2.93 -20.44 -43.97
C LEU A 133 -3.01 -20.94 -42.51
N ILE A 134 -1.87 -21.26 -41.90
CA ILE A 134 -1.81 -21.70 -40.49
C ILE A 134 -2.45 -20.67 -39.55
N LEU A 135 -2.15 -19.38 -39.71
CA LEU A 135 -2.72 -18.35 -38.85
C LEU A 135 -4.23 -18.20 -39.07
N ASN A 136 -4.69 -18.24 -40.33
CA ASN A 136 -6.12 -18.15 -40.64
C ASN A 136 -6.91 -19.35 -40.08
N ASP A 137 -6.37 -20.56 -40.19
CA ASP A 137 -7.01 -21.77 -39.68
C ASP A 137 -7.05 -21.78 -38.14
N MET A 138 -5.99 -21.30 -37.49
CA MET A 138 -5.99 -21.11 -36.03
C MET A 138 -7.01 -20.06 -35.58
N LEU A 139 -7.08 -18.91 -36.27
CA LEU A 139 -8.09 -17.88 -35.99
C LEU A 139 -9.51 -18.44 -36.14
N SER A 140 -9.80 -19.09 -37.27
CA SER A 140 -11.10 -19.71 -37.53
C SER A 140 -11.45 -20.77 -36.48
N PHE A 141 -10.48 -21.56 -36.04
CA PHE A 141 -10.69 -22.53 -34.96
C PHE A 141 -11.07 -21.86 -33.62
N THR A 142 -10.53 -20.68 -33.33
CA THR A 142 -10.81 -19.93 -32.11
C THR A 142 -12.11 -19.09 -32.14
N GLU A 143 -12.76 -18.95 -33.29
CA GLU A 143 -14.05 -18.23 -33.42
C GLU A 143 -15.19 -18.94 -32.66
N ASP A 144 -15.22 -20.27 -32.65
CA ASP A 144 -16.18 -21.06 -31.86
C ASP A 144 -15.57 -21.47 -30.51
N ARG A 145 -16.03 -20.81 -29.43
CA ARG A 145 -15.64 -21.12 -28.04
C ARG A 145 -16.12 -22.50 -27.56
N TYR A 146 -16.95 -23.19 -28.33
CA TYR A 146 -17.45 -24.54 -28.09
C TYR A 146 -16.93 -25.53 -29.13
N SER A 147 -15.88 -25.16 -29.88
CA SER A 147 -15.25 -26.02 -30.86
C SER A 147 -14.68 -27.29 -30.20
N VAL A 148 -14.85 -28.42 -30.87
CA VAL A 148 -14.27 -29.69 -30.45
C VAL A 148 -12.94 -29.87 -31.17
N ALA A 149 -11.84 -29.58 -30.47
CA ALA A 149 -10.49 -29.68 -31.03
C ALA A 149 -10.23 -31.05 -31.68
N PRO A 150 -9.86 -31.11 -32.98
CA PRO A 150 -9.64 -32.36 -33.70
C PRO A 150 -8.41 -33.12 -33.21
N PHE A 151 -7.51 -32.45 -32.50
CA PHE A 151 -6.28 -32.97 -31.90
C PHE A 151 -6.43 -33.44 -30.44
N LEU A 152 -7.62 -33.35 -29.84
CA LEU A 152 -7.87 -33.99 -28.55
C LEU A 152 -7.93 -35.51 -28.68
N PRO A 153 -7.69 -36.29 -27.61
CA PRO A 153 -7.93 -37.73 -27.62
C PRO A 153 -9.35 -38.05 -28.10
N LYS A 154 -9.51 -39.08 -28.95
CA LYS A 154 -10.81 -39.45 -29.57
C LYS A 154 -11.93 -39.63 -28.54
N LYS A 155 -11.61 -40.15 -27.34
CA LYS A 155 -12.54 -40.27 -26.21
C LYS A 155 -13.11 -38.91 -25.79
N LYS A 156 -12.26 -37.89 -25.64
CA LYS A 156 -12.67 -36.53 -25.28
C LYS A 156 -13.45 -35.85 -26.40
N GLN A 157 -13.08 -36.07 -27.66
CA GLN A 157 -13.88 -35.59 -28.78
C GLN A 157 -15.31 -36.16 -28.76
N LYS A 158 -15.45 -37.47 -28.52
CA LYS A 158 -16.76 -38.12 -28.42
C LYS A 158 -17.57 -37.58 -27.24
N GLU A 159 -16.92 -37.40 -26.08
CA GLU A 159 -17.53 -36.80 -24.88
C GLU A 159 -18.08 -35.39 -25.17
N PHE A 160 -17.29 -34.52 -25.80
CA PHE A 160 -17.71 -33.15 -26.09
C PHE A 160 -18.78 -33.06 -27.17
N ARG A 161 -18.73 -33.93 -28.19
CA ARG A 161 -19.79 -34.05 -29.20
C ARG A 161 -21.10 -34.53 -28.59
N ALA A 162 -21.06 -35.57 -27.76
CA ALA A 162 -22.24 -36.07 -27.05
C ALA A 162 -22.83 -35.00 -26.10
N ALA A 163 -21.98 -34.24 -25.41
CA ALA A 163 -22.43 -33.13 -24.56
C ALA A 163 -23.12 -32.03 -25.39
N ARG A 164 -22.58 -31.68 -26.57
CA ARG A 164 -23.20 -30.75 -27.53
C ARG A 164 -24.54 -31.26 -28.06
N GLU A 165 -24.62 -32.53 -28.46
CA GLU A 165 -25.88 -33.18 -28.88
C GLU A 165 -26.94 -33.20 -27.78
N ALA A 166 -26.51 -33.34 -26.52
CA ALA A 166 -27.37 -33.27 -25.33
C ALA A 166 -27.72 -31.83 -24.91
N GLY A 167 -27.38 -30.81 -25.70
CA GLY A 167 -27.68 -29.40 -25.41
C GLY A 167 -26.77 -28.72 -24.38
N HIS A 168 -25.67 -29.38 -23.97
CA HIS A 168 -24.72 -28.90 -22.98
C HIS A 168 -23.28 -28.84 -23.56
N PRO A 169 -23.02 -28.00 -24.58
CA PRO A 169 -21.70 -27.94 -25.20
C PRO A 169 -20.63 -27.48 -24.21
N VAL A 170 -19.44 -28.09 -24.28
CA VAL A 170 -18.33 -27.79 -23.37
C VAL A 170 -17.58 -26.55 -23.84
N HIS A 171 -17.70 -25.47 -23.08
CA HIS A 171 -16.99 -24.21 -23.36
C HIS A 171 -15.47 -24.38 -23.20
N VAL A 172 -14.68 -23.63 -23.97
CA VAL A 172 -13.21 -23.70 -23.98
C VAL A 172 -12.58 -23.50 -22.58
N SER A 173 -13.22 -22.72 -21.70
CA SER A 173 -12.82 -22.54 -20.30
C SER A 173 -12.76 -23.84 -19.48
N GLN A 174 -13.51 -24.86 -19.89
CA GLN A 174 -13.63 -26.17 -19.26
C GLN A 174 -12.82 -27.25 -19.98
N GLN A 175 -12.30 -26.95 -21.17
CA GLN A 175 -11.49 -27.87 -21.96
C GLN A 175 -10.05 -28.00 -21.39
N PRO A 176 -9.29 -29.03 -21.80
CA PRO A 176 -7.91 -29.22 -21.33
C PRO A 176 -7.00 -28.01 -21.56
N TRP A 177 -6.02 -27.85 -20.69
CA TRP A 177 -5.03 -26.78 -20.78
C TRP A 177 -4.24 -26.84 -22.09
N GLY A 178 -4.10 -25.69 -22.74
CA GLY A 178 -3.34 -25.54 -23.97
C GLY A 178 -4.11 -25.87 -25.24
N VAL A 179 -5.43 -26.09 -25.16
CA VAL A 179 -6.27 -26.37 -26.34
C VAL A 179 -6.19 -25.29 -27.41
N TRP A 180 -6.22 -23.99 -27.03
CA TRP A 180 -5.96 -22.85 -27.91
C TRP A 180 -4.49 -22.41 -27.90
N GLY A 181 -3.67 -23.08 -27.11
CA GLY A 181 -2.25 -22.76 -26.97
C GLY A 181 -1.36 -23.76 -27.71
N PRO A 182 -0.39 -24.40 -27.02
CA PRO A 182 0.59 -25.25 -27.67
C PRO A 182 0.00 -26.47 -28.39
N MET A 183 -1.19 -26.97 -28.00
CA MET A 183 -1.83 -28.10 -28.69
C MET A 183 -2.32 -27.72 -30.08
N MET A 184 -2.97 -26.56 -30.20
CA MET A 184 -3.44 -26.01 -31.48
C MET A 184 -2.26 -25.67 -32.39
N VAL A 185 -1.27 -24.93 -31.87
CA VAL A 185 -0.08 -24.55 -32.65
C VAL A 185 0.64 -25.78 -33.17
N THR A 186 0.82 -26.80 -32.32
CA THR A 186 1.40 -28.08 -32.74
C THR A 186 0.58 -28.71 -33.87
N HIS A 187 -0.74 -28.85 -33.69
CA HIS A 187 -1.60 -29.50 -34.68
C HIS A 187 -1.53 -28.83 -36.05
N PHE A 188 -1.75 -27.52 -36.11
CA PHE A 188 -1.78 -26.80 -37.38
C PHE A 188 -0.39 -26.69 -38.02
N THR A 189 0.69 -26.61 -37.23
CA THR A 189 2.06 -26.71 -37.78
C THR A 189 2.27 -27.99 -38.59
N HIS A 190 1.82 -29.13 -38.05
CA HIS A 190 1.90 -30.42 -38.76
C HIS A 190 0.92 -30.51 -39.92
N ALA A 191 -0.31 -30.04 -39.75
CA ALA A 191 -1.34 -30.08 -40.80
C ALA A 191 -0.93 -29.30 -42.06
N HIS A 192 -0.18 -28.21 -41.89
CA HIS A 192 0.35 -27.41 -43.00
C HIS A 192 1.77 -27.83 -43.44
N GLY A 193 2.35 -28.89 -42.87
CA GLY A 193 3.68 -29.37 -43.25
C GLY A 193 4.83 -28.41 -42.92
N LEU A 194 4.70 -27.58 -41.88
CA LEU A 194 5.63 -26.51 -41.53
C LEU A 194 6.71 -26.93 -40.52
N THR A 195 6.90 -28.23 -40.30
CA THR A 195 7.86 -28.77 -39.33
C THR A 195 9.29 -28.33 -39.60
N ASP A 196 9.67 -28.14 -40.87
CA ASP A 196 10.99 -27.64 -41.29
C ASP A 196 11.23 -26.17 -40.93
N LYS A 197 10.17 -25.41 -40.59
CA LYS A 197 10.25 -24.01 -40.15
C LYS A 197 10.39 -23.86 -38.63
N VAL A 198 10.24 -24.93 -37.87
CA VAL A 198 10.29 -24.89 -36.40
C VAL A 198 11.74 -24.87 -35.93
N GLN A 199 12.07 -23.91 -35.09
CA GLN A 199 13.37 -23.76 -34.46
C GLN A 199 13.65 -24.92 -33.49
N PRO A 200 14.94 -25.33 -33.34
CA PRO A 200 15.30 -26.39 -32.41
C PRO A 200 15.00 -26.01 -30.96
N LEU A 201 14.90 -27.02 -30.09
CA LEU A 201 14.55 -26.89 -28.67
C LEU A 201 15.33 -25.79 -27.95
N ASP A 202 16.65 -25.75 -28.16
CA ASP A 202 17.58 -24.84 -27.49
C ASP A 202 17.53 -23.39 -28.01
N ALA A 203 16.73 -23.09 -29.05
CA ALA A 203 16.51 -21.72 -29.49
C ALA A 203 15.77 -20.89 -28.43
N PHE A 204 14.75 -21.47 -27.80
CA PHE A 204 13.89 -20.77 -26.83
C PHE A 204 13.67 -21.54 -25.50
N TYR A 205 13.81 -22.87 -25.53
CA TYR A 205 13.48 -23.77 -24.41
C TYR A 205 14.65 -24.67 -23.98
N PRO A 206 15.91 -24.18 -23.91
CA PRO A 206 17.04 -25.01 -23.48
C PRO A 206 16.83 -25.60 -22.08
N VAL A 207 16.18 -24.83 -21.19
CA VAL A 207 15.68 -25.31 -19.90
C VAL A 207 14.18 -25.61 -20.04
N THR A 208 13.86 -26.87 -20.33
CA THR A 208 12.47 -27.34 -20.50
C THR A 208 11.62 -27.19 -19.24
N PHE A 209 10.28 -27.26 -19.37
CA PHE A 209 9.36 -27.19 -18.23
C PHE A 209 9.66 -28.23 -17.13
N ARG A 210 10.12 -29.43 -17.49
CA ARG A 210 10.53 -30.47 -16.54
C ARG A 210 11.76 -30.04 -15.73
N ASN A 211 12.63 -29.24 -16.32
CA ASN A 211 13.88 -28.74 -15.75
C ASN A 211 13.79 -27.28 -15.25
N ARG A 212 12.63 -26.64 -15.32
CA ARG A 212 12.41 -25.21 -15.00
C ARG A 212 13.05 -24.72 -13.70
N MET A 213 13.14 -25.58 -12.69
CA MET A 213 13.73 -25.26 -11.38
C MET A 213 15.25 -25.03 -11.44
N LYS A 214 15.93 -25.39 -12.54
CA LYS A 214 17.35 -25.11 -12.74
C LYS A 214 17.65 -23.61 -12.79
N PHE A 215 16.67 -22.77 -13.17
CA PHE A 215 16.80 -21.31 -13.06
C PHE A 215 16.94 -20.82 -11.60
N LEU A 216 16.47 -21.61 -10.63
CA LEU A 216 16.55 -21.32 -9.21
C LEU A 216 17.81 -21.89 -8.54
N GLN A 217 18.64 -22.61 -9.31
CA GLN A 217 19.91 -23.19 -8.85
C GLN A 217 21.08 -22.30 -9.28
N ARG A 218 22.31 -22.67 -8.85
CA ARG A 218 23.56 -22.00 -9.24
C ARG A 218 23.57 -21.66 -10.73
N ALA A 219 23.93 -20.41 -11.06
CA ALA A 219 23.86 -19.87 -12.42
C ALA A 219 24.44 -20.83 -13.49
N SER A 220 25.60 -21.42 -13.19
CA SER A 220 26.31 -22.35 -14.08
C SER A 220 25.48 -23.55 -14.54
N VAL A 221 24.46 -23.96 -13.78
CA VAL A 221 23.57 -25.09 -14.13
C VAL A 221 22.66 -24.73 -15.30
N ALA A 222 22.09 -23.52 -15.30
CA ALA A 222 21.27 -23.05 -16.41
C ALA A 222 22.14 -22.63 -17.60
N GLU A 223 23.27 -21.96 -17.35
CA GLU A 223 24.22 -21.55 -18.38
C GLU A 223 24.75 -22.74 -19.18
N GLY A 224 25.06 -23.87 -18.54
CA GLY A 224 25.51 -25.08 -19.23
C GLY A 224 24.44 -25.75 -20.12
N MET A 225 23.20 -25.25 -20.12
CA MET A 225 22.13 -25.70 -21.02
C MET A 225 21.89 -24.74 -22.20
N ILE A 226 22.44 -23.53 -22.13
CA ILE A 226 22.31 -22.49 -23.16
C ILE A 226 23.31 -22.76 -24.27
N SER A 227 22.92 -22.55 -25.52
CA SER A 227 23.79 -22.71 -26.69
C SER A 227 23.84 -21.42 -27.50
N GLU A 228 24.74 -21.36 -28.50
CA GLU A 228 24.83 -20.22 -29.43
C GLU A 228 23.53 -20.00 -30.21
N ARG A 229 22.67 -21.03 -30.33
CA ARG A 229 21.36 -20.93 -30.98
C ARG A 229 20.31 -20.25 -30.11
N THR A 230 20.52 -20.17 -28.79
CA THR A 230 19.56 -19.60 -27.86
C THR A 230 19.41 -18.10 -28.10
N THR A 231 18.20 -17.65 -28.41
CA THR A 231 17.82 -16.22 -28.50
C THR A 231 16.96 -15.80 -27.33
N ALA A 232 16.16 -16.71 -26.80
CA ALA A 232 15.29 -16.45 -25.66
C ALA A 232 15.28 -17.62 -24.67
N LEU A 233 14.79 -17.34 -23.46
CA LEU A 233 14.63 -18.30 -22.39
C LEU A 233 13.21 -18.18 -21.84
N HIS A 234 12.39 -19.22 -22.01
CA HIS A 234 11.12 -19.28 -21.28
C HIS A 234 11.40 -19.60 -19.80
N LEU A 235 11.20 -18.62 -18.92
CA LEU A 235 11.51 -18.74 -17.49
C LEU A 235 10.42 -19.49 -16.70
N TRP A 236 9.29 -19.77 -17.34
CA TRP A 236 8.12 -20.50 -16.82
C TRP A 236 7.50 -19.85 -15.57
N ALA A 237 6.34 -19.21 -15.69
CA ALA A 237 5.63 -18.55 -14.61
C ALA A 237 5.35 -19.46 -13.40
N SER A 238 5.36 -20.79 -13.59
CA SER A 238 5.29 -21.75 -12.49
C SER A 238 6.45 -21.64 -11.47
N ASN A 239 7.62 -21.13 -11.88
CA ASN A 239 8.74 -20.83 -10.97
C ASN A 239 8.38 -19.74 -9.96
N LYS A 240 7.45 -18.83 -10.28
CA LYS A 240 6.92 -17.85 -9.31
C LYS A 240 6.32 -18.52 -8.10
N ARG A 241 5.59 -19.62 -8.31
CA ARG A 241 4.98 -20.38 -7.22
C ARG A 241 6.03 -21.03 -6.33
N GLU A 242 7.11 -21.52 -6.92
CA GLU A 242 8.18 -22.16 -6.16
C GLU A 242 8.98 -21.12 -5.36
N MET A 243 9.30 -19.97 -5.96
CA MET A 243 9.91 -18.83 -5.25
C MET A 243 9.00 -18.26 -4.16
N GLY A 244 7.72 -18.05 -4.44
CA GLY A 244 6.76 -17.56 -3.46
C GLY A 244 6.57 -18.49 -2.26
N LYS A 245 6.75 -19.81 -2.45
CA LYS A 245 6.61 -20.81 -1.37
C LYS A 245 7.89 -21.05 -0.58
N ARG A 246 9.06 -20.97 -1.21
CA ARG A 246 10.33 -21.45 -0.63
C ARG A 246 11.39 -20.37 -0.49
N HIS A 247 11.20 -19.22 -1.11
CA HIS A 247 12.21 -18.17 -1.25
C HIS A 247 11.62 -16.78 -1.06
N ASP A 248 10.50 -16.65 -0.34
CA ASP A 248 9.89 -15.34 -0.02
C ASP A 248 9.51 -14.50 -1.24
N GLY A 249 9.35 -15.14 -2.40
CA GLY A 249 9.12 -14.46 -3.67
C GLY A 249 10.37 -13.78 -4.26
N LEU A 250 11.56 -14.07 -3.73
CA LEU A 250 12.85 -13.56 -4.20
C LEU A 250 13.57 -14.61 -5.07
N PRO A 251 14.44 -14.18 -6.00
CA PRO A 251 15.36 -15.10 -6.64
C PRO A 251 16.34 -15.67 -5.58
N PRO A 252 16.59 -16.99 -5.55
CA PRO A 252 17.51 -17.56 -4.57
C PRO A 252 18.95 -17.03 -4.75
N LYS A 253 19.68 -16.87 -3.64
CA LYS A 253 21.08 -16.44 -3.69
C LYS A 253 21.96 -17.39 -4.52
N GLY A 254 22.85 -16.82 -5.31
CA GLY A 254 23.72 -17.48 -6.28
C GLY A 254 22.99 -18.09 -7.48
N SER A 255 21.68 -17.88 -7.62
CA SER A 255 20.90 -18.51 -8.68
C SER A 255 21.04 -17.80 -10.02
N TYR A 256 20.64 -18.50 -11.10
CA TYR A 256 20.57 -17.89 -12.42
C TYR A 256 19.61 -16.68 -12.44
N LEU A 257 18.45 -16.77 -11.78
CA LEU A 257 17.53 -15.63 -11.72
C LEU A 257 18.10 -14.45 -10.93
N GLU A 258 18.85 -14.68 -9.85
CA GLU A 258 19.51 -13.59 -9.11
C GLU A 258 20.53 -12.89 -10.02
N MET A 259 21.37 -13.67 -10.71
CA MET A 259 22.33 -13.15 -11.68
C MET A 259 21.63 -12.30 -12.76
N LEU A 260 20.51 -12.78 -13.31
CA LEU A 260 19.75 -12.03 -14.31
C LEU A 260 19.15 -10.74 -13.73
N THR A 261 18.55 -10.79 -12.55
CA THR A 261 18.02 -9.58 -11.90
C THR A 261 19.11 -8.56 -11.62
N ALA A 262 20.30 -8.98 -11.20
CA ALA A 262 21.45 -8.11 -10.99
C ALA A 262 21.96 -7.50 -12.31
N ARG A 263 22.09 -8.33 -13.37
CA ARG A 263 22.51 -7.89 -14.71
C ARG A 263 21.64 -6.76 -15.25
N HIS A 264 20.32 -6.86 -15.06
CA HIS A 264 19.35 -5.89 -15.53
C HIS A 264 18.97 -4.84 -14.49
N GLY A 265 19.63 -4.78 -13.32
CA GLY A 265 19.32 -3.81 -12.28
C GLY A 265 17.88 -3.88 -11.76
N ILE A 266 17.26 -5.07 -11.79
CA ILE A 266 15.88 -5.30 -11.34
C ILE A 266 15.83 -5.26 -9.82
N ARG A 267 15.01 -4.35 -9.28
CA ARG A 267 14.82 -4.17 -7.84
C ARG A 267 13.68 -5.04 -7.34
N VAL A 268 14.00 -6.29 -7.02
CA VAL A 268 13.02 -7.34 -6.66
C VAL A 268 12.07 -6.95 -5.50
N ARG A 269 12.56 -6.16 -4.53
CA ARG A 269 11.77 -5.67 -3.38
C ARG A 269 10.71 -4.63 -3.73
N GLU A 270 10.88 -3.89 -4.84
CA GLU A 270 9.93 -2.85 -5.27
C GLU A 270 8.78 -3.43 -6.12
N ALA A 271 8.95 -4.66 -6.61
CA ALA A 271 7.97 -5.34 -7.47
C ALA A 271 7.83 -6.80 -7.04
N PRO A 272 7.30 -7.08 -5.82
CA PRO A 272 7.24 -8.43 -5.29
C PRO A 272 6.44 -9.38 -6.20
N LEU A 273 6.77 -10.68 -6.16
CA LEU A 273 5.96 -11.68 -6.85
C LEU A 273 4.53 -11.68 -6.31
N LYS A 274 3.59 -11.75 -7.24
CA LYS A 274 2.17 -11.95 -6.95
C LYS A 274 1.82 -13.43 -7.09
N GLY A 275 0.97 -13.91 -6.19
CA GLY A 275 0.41 -15.24 -6.34
C GLY A 275 -0.67 -15.27 -7.43
N ARG A 276 -0.99 -16.46 -7.96
CA ARG A 276 -2.08 -16.68 -8.92
C ARG A 276 -3.20 -17.49 -8.26
N GLY A 277 -4.45 -17.21 -8.60
CA GLY A 277 -5.64 -17.88 -8.06
C GLY A 277 -5.71 -17.77 -6.52
N LYS A 278 -6.03 -18.87 -5.83
CA LYS A 278 -6.19 -18.90 -4.36
C LYS A 278 -4.90 -18.73 -3.54
N SER A 279 -3.74 -18.58 -4.20
CA SER A 279 -2.46 -18.38 -3.50
C SER A 279 -2.08 -16.91 -3.53
N ALA A 280 -1.90 -16.29 -2.37
CA ALA A 280 -1.38 -14.92 -2.21
C ALA A 280 -0.03 -14.95 -1.50
N PHE A 281 1.03 -14.50 -2.19
CA PHE A 281 2.35 -14.33 -1.57
C PHE A 281 2.35 -13.08 -0.70
N GLN A 282 3.04 -13.14 0.43
CA GLN A 282 2.93 -12.10 1.46
C GLN A 282 3.50 -10.76 0.97
N GLY A 283 4.60 -10.76 0.23
CA GLY A 283 5.15 -9.55 -0.39
C GLY A 283 4.15 -8.79 -1.28
N GLY A 284 3.28 -9.51 -2.00
CA GLY A 284 2.24 -8.90 -2.84
C GLY A 284 1.17 -8.13 -2.06
N LEU A 285 1.04 -8.33 -0.75
CA LEU A 285 0.12 -7.57 0.10
C LEU A 285 0.50 -6.08 0.19
N VAL A 286 1.70 -5.70 -0.24
CA VAL A 286 2.10 -4.29 -0.31
C VAL A 286 1.19 -3.47 -1.23
N ASP A 287 0.55 -4.10 -2.22
CA ASP A 287 -0.38 -3.45 -3.14
C ASP A 287 -1.74 -3.17 -2.49
N GLU A 288 -2.06 -3.91 -1.42
CA GLU A 288 -3.28 -3.76 -0.63
C GLU A 288 -3.17 -2.68 0.45
N ILE A 289 -1.99 -2.05 0.59
CA ILE A 289 -1.81 -0.88 1.46
C ILE A 289 -2.43 0.32 0.75
N THR A 290 -3.50 0.88 1.30
CA THR A 290 -4.16 2.08 0.75
C THR A 290 -3.66 3.39 1.35
N LEU A 291 -2.63 3.32 2.20
CA LEU A 291 -1.95 4.51 2.71
C LEU A 291 -1.04 5.08 1.63
N ASP A 292 -1.16 6.38 1.36
CA ASP A 292 -0.27 7.09 0.42
C ASP A 292 1.18 7.13 0.93
N GLN A 293 1.36 7.08 2.24
CA GLN A 293 2.66 7.06 2.91
C GLN A 293 2.65 6.07 4.08
N VAL A 294 3.78 5.39 4.26
CA VAL A 294 4.04 4.48 5.39
C VAL A 294 5.40 4.87 5.96
N GLU A 295 5.42 5.36 7.19
CA GLU A 295 6.67 5.68 7.91
C GLU A 295 7.14 4.51 8.76
N SER A 296 6.22 3.64 9.18
CA SER A 296 6.46 2.57 10.13
C SER A 296 5.67 1.30 9.84
N PHE A 297 6.37 0.17 9.93
CA PHE A 297 5.84 -1.18 9.77
C PHE A 297 6.22 -2.02 10.99
N ALA A 298 5.35 -2.88 11.49
CA ALA A 298 5.68 -3.87 12.51
C ALA A 298 5.18 -5.28 12.15
N ASP A 299 5.89 -6.31 12.61
CA ASP A 299 5.47 -7.72 12.52
C ASP A 299 5.46 -8.38 13.90
N LEU A 300 4.32 -8.97 14.27
CA LEU A 300 4.08 -9.68 15.53
C LEU A 300 4.32 -11.20 15.44
N SER A 301 4.34 -11.76 14.23
CA SER A 301 4.37 -13.20 14.02
C SER A 301 5.68 -13.73 13.44
N GLY A 302 6.49 -12.85 12.86
CA GLY A 302 7.70 -13.23 12.12
C GLY A 302 7.40 -13.85 10.75
N GLN A 303 6.12 -13.90 10.37
CA GLN A 303 5.65 -14.54 9.14
C GLN A 303 5.38 -13.52 8.04
N ALA A 304 5.77 -12.26 8.17
CA ALA A 304 5.50 -11.23 7.17
C ALA A 304 6.78 -10.62 6.59
N ARG A 305 7.92 -11.33 6.63
CA ARG A 305 9.22 -10.79 6.20
C ARG A 305 9.27 -10.27 4.76
N SER A 306 8.61 -10.96 3.82
CA SER A 306 8.53 -10.46 2.44
C SER A 306 7.60 -9.26 2.30
N LEU A 307 6.54 -9.15 3.12
CA LEU A 307 5.70 -7.95 3.19
C LEU A 307 6.47 -6.77 3.79
N ALA A 308 7.22 -6.99 4.87
CA ALA A 308 8.06 -5.95 5.48
C ALA A 308 9.11 -5.43 4.50
N LEU A 309 9.78 -6.34 3.77
CA LEU A 309 10.74 -5.98 2.74
C LEU A 309 10.09 -5.18 1.60
N ALA A 310 8.91 -5.60 1.14
CA ALA A 310 8.17 -4.88 0.10
C ALA A 310 7.69 -3.50 0.57
N ALA A 311 7.16 -3.39 1.79
CA ALA A 311 6.73 -2.13 2.39
C ALA A 311 7.91 -1.17 2.55
N HIS A 312 9.06 -1.65 3.04
CA HIS A 312 10.28 -0.84 3.10
C HIS A 312 10.76 -0.42 1.70
N GLY A 313 10.75 -1.34 0.73
CA GLY A 313 11.12 -1.03 -0.65
C GLY A 313 10.26 0.05 -1.29
N ARG A 314 8.94 0.01 -1.05
CA ARG A 314 7.97 0.97 -1.59
C ARG A 314 8.00 2.32 -0.87
N PHE A 315 8.07 2.34 0.47
CA PHE A 315 7.82 3.54 1.27
C PHE A 315 9.05 4.08 2.04
N ASP A 316 10.16 3.32 2.08
CA ASP A 316 11.33 3.59 2.94
C ASP A 316 10.98 3.66 4.45
N CYS A 317 9.98 2.87 4.87
CA CYS A 317 9.50 2.82 6.25
C CYS A 317 10.50 2.15 7.20
N GLN A 318 10.40 2.45 8.51
CA GLN A 318 11.07 1.66 9.54
C GLN A 318 10.38 0.31 9.74
N VAL A 319 11.13 -0.74 10.06
CA VAL A 319 10.62 -2.08 10.31
C VAL A 319 10.87 -2.48 11.76
N GLN A 320 9.79 -2.73 12.50
CA GLN A 320 9.82 -3.21 13.87
C GLN A 320 9.53 -4.71 13.91
N ILE A 321 10.44 -5.49 14.49
CA ILE A 321 10.26 -6.92 14.73
C ILE A 321 9.88 -7.09 16.19
N VAL A 322 8.64 -7.52 16.46
CA VAL A 322 8.14 -7.65 17.83
C VAL A 322 8.28 -9.10 18.28
N ASP A 323 9.23 -9.35 19.18
CA ASP A 323 9.55 -10.70 19.65
C ASP A 323 8.63 -11.10 20.80
N VAL A 324 7.59 -11.85 20.46
CA VAL A 324 6.56 -12.28 21.41
C VAL A 324 6.21 -13.75 21.22
N ASN A 325 5.91 -14.41 22.34
CA ASN A 325 5.49 -15.81 22.38
C ASN A 325 3.99 -15.97 22.00
N ASN A 326 3.47 -17.20 22.11
CA ASN A 326 2.08 -17.51 21.76
C ASN A 326 1.03 -16.84 22.69
N GLU A 327 1.46 -16.27 23.81
CA GLU A 327 0.64 -15.56 24.79
C GLU A 327 0.84 -14.04 24.71
N GLY A 328 1.56 -13.55 23.70
CA GLY A 328 1.83 -12.13 23.51
C GLY A 328 2.84 -11.54 24.50
N GLN A 329 3.59 -12.39 25.21
CA GLN A 329 4.62 -11.97 26.16
C GLN A 329 6.02 -12.06 25.54
N PRO A 330 6.95 -11.16 25.88
CA PRO A 330 8.34 -11.31 25.48
C PRO A 330 8.93 -12.62 25.99
N PRO A 331 9.61 -13.41 25.15
CA PRO A 331 10.28 -14.63 25.60
C PRO A 331 11.53 -14.29 26.44
N GLU A 332 11.86 -15.16 27.40
CA GLU A 332 13.04 -15.00 28.28
C GLU A 332 14.32 -14.81 27.46
N LYS A 333 14.49 -15.63 26.42
CA LYS A 333 15.55 -15.51 25.42
C LYS A 333 14.95 -15.07 24.11
N GLN A 334 15.72 -14.30 23.34
CA GLN A 334 15.28 -13.87 22.02
C GLN A 334 14.93 -15.08 21.15
N SER A 335 13.83 -15.01 20.43
CA SER A 335 13.45 -16.10 19.53
C SER A 335 14.43 -16.20 18.35
N GLU A 336 14.80 -17.43 17.96
CA GLU A 336 15.73 -17.66 16.83
C GLU A 336 15.24 -17.03 15.52
N TRP A 337 13.93 -17.05 15.27
CA TRP A 337 13.34 -16.46 14.06
C TRP A 337 13.57 -14.95 13.95
N VAL A 338 13.80 -14.24 15.06
CA VAL A 338 14.06 -12.79 15.05
C VAL A 338 15.41 -12.50 14.39
N ASP A 339 16.43 -13.29 14.70
CA ASP A 339 17.76 -13.15 14.10
C ASP A 339 17.73 -13.52 12.61
N GLU A 340 17.02 -14.60 12.26
CA GLU A 340 16.83 -14.99 10.86
C GLU A 340 16.11 -13.91 10.05
N TYR A 341 15.09 -13.28 10.63
CA TYR A 341 14.34 -12.21 9.99
C TYR A 341 15.19 -10.94 9.88
N ARG A 342 15.87 -10.53 10.94
CA ARG A 342 16.79 -9.39 10.88
C ARG A 342 17.85 -9.61 9.80
N GLN A 343 18.46 -10.79 9.76
CA GLN A 343 19.47 -11.13 8.76
C GLN A 343 18.87 -11.12 7.35
N PHE A 344 17.65 -11.64 7.18
CA PHE A 344 16.92 -11.57 5.90
C PHE A 344 16.75 -10.12 5.42
N LEU A 345 16.39 -9.18 6.29
CA LEU A 345 16.24 -7.77 5.92
C LEU A 345 17.59 -7.14 5.56
N LEU A 346 18.64 -7.39 6.35
CA LEU A 346 20.00 -6.90 6.09
C LEU A 346 20.56 -7.43 4.76
N ASP A 347 20.37 -8.72 4.51
CA ASP A 347 20.77 -9.40 3.27
C ASP A 347 20.09 -8.83 2.02
N ASN A 348 18.94 -8.18 2.21
CA ASN A 348 18.16 -7.53 1.15
C ASN A 348 18.26 -6.00 1.19
N GLU A 349 19.35 -5.48 1.78
CA GLU A 349 19.77 -4.07 1.81
C GLU A 349 18.85 -3.13 2.60
N VAL A 350 18.10 -3.65 3.58
CA VAL A 350 17.41 -2.77 4.54
C VAL A 350 18.46 -2.23 5.54
N PRO A 351 18.61 -0.89 5.70
CA PRO A 351 19.62 -0.33 6.59
C PRO A 351 19.42 -0.75 8.05
N LYS A 352 20.51 -0.99 8.77
CA LYS A 352 20.47 -1.51 10.15
C LYS A 352 19.69 -0.59 11.09
N GLU A 353 19.82 0.72 10.91
CA GLU A 353 19.16 1.77 11.68
C GLU A 353 17.66 1.89 11.38
N LYS A 354 17.17 1.28 10.28
CA LYS A 354 15.74 1.19 9.95
C LYS A 354 15.09 -0.06 10.56
N ILE A 355 15.86 -0.94 11.22
CA ILE A 355 15.37 -2.19 11.81
C ILE A 355 15.47 -2.11 13.33
N SER A 356 14.36 -2.24 14.03
CA SER A 356 14.31 -2.30 15.49
C SER A 356 13.70 -3.61 15.97
N ILE A 357 14.27 -4.21 17.02
CA ILE A 357 13.71 -5.39 17.67
C ILE A 357 13.06 -4.93 18.98
N ILE A 358 11.77 -5.22 19.14
CA ILE A 358 10.99 -4.87 20.33
C ILE A 358 10.82 -6.12 21.19
N ARG A 359 11.46 -6.11 22.37
CA ARG A 359 11.34 -7.15 23.41
C ARG A 359 10.75 -6.62 24.72
N ASP A 360 10.52 -5.31 24.79
CA ASP A 360 9.86 -4.65 25.90
C ASP A 360 8.52 -4.12 25.42
N LEU A 361 7.42 -4.59 26.01
CA LEU A 361 6.07 -4.15 25.64
C LEU A 361 5.83 -2.66 25.97
N GLY A 362 6.61 -2.06 26.89
CA GLY A 362 6.58 -0.61 27.14
C GLY A 362 7.17 0.22 26.00
N ALA A 363 8.02 -0.39 25.17
CA ALA A 363 8.62 0.25 24.00
C ALA A 363 7.74 0.17 22.75
N LEU A 364 6.53 -0.42 22.83
CA LEU A 364 5.59 -0.42 21.72
C LEU A 364 5.23 1.03 21.34
N ARG A 365 5.17 1.29 20.03
CA ARG A 365 4.79 2.57 19.45
C ARG A 365 3.77 2.35 18.34
N PRO A 366 2.88 3.33 18.10
CA PRO A 366 1.98 3.28 16.95
C PRO A 366 2.74 3.09 15.63
N VAL A 367 2.19 2.26 14.74
CA VAL A 367 2.72 2.01 13.40
C VAL A 367 1.67 2.21 12.33
N ASP A 368 2.09 2.54 11.11
CA ASP A 368 1.18 2.71 9.97
C ASP A 368 0.69 1.36 9.45
N VAL A 369 1.56 0.35 9.43
CA VAL A 369 1.23 -1.02 9.00
C VAL A 369 1.63 -2.03 10.06
N LEU A 370 0.69 -2.88 10.45
CA LEU A 370 0.91 -3.96 11.41
C LEU A 370 0.69 -5.31 10.73
N ALA A 371 1.61 -6.25 10.87
CA ALA A 371 1.48 -7.60 10.35
C ALA A 371 1.31 -8.62 11.47
N ASN A 372 0.32 -9.49 11.29
CA ASN A 372 -0.01 -10.60 12.18
C ASN A 372 -0.42 -11.83 11.33
N LEU A 373 0.37 -12.11 10.29
CA LEU A 373 0.12 -13.23 9.38
C LEU A 373 0.37 -14.56 10.10
N ARG A 374 -0.56 -15.52 9.99
CA ARG A 374 -0.52 -16.80 10.73
C ARG A 374 -0.31 -16.67 12.24
N GLY A 375 -0.59 -15.50 12.82
CA GLY A 375 -0.37 -15.20 14.23
C GLY A 375 -1.65 -15.33 15.05
N PHE A 376 -1.96 -14.30 15.84
CA PHE A 376 -3.14 -14.24 16.68
C PHE A 376 -4.43 -14.22 15.84
N GLY A 377 -5.35 -15.15 16.09
CA GLY A 377 -6.55 -15.35 15.27
C GLY A 377 -6.42 -16.47 14.24
N ASP A 378 -5.23 -17.04 14.07
CA ASP A 378 -4.99 -18.25 13.29
C ASP A 378 -4.28 -19.32 14.12
N GLY A 379 -2.95 -19.24 14.23
CA GLY A 379 -2.12 -20.19 14.97
C GLY A 379 -2.02 -19.88 16.48
N ARG A 380 -2.32 -18.64 16.87
CA ARG A 380 -2.28 -18.16 18.26
C ARG A 380 -3.66 -17.66 18.71
N LYS A 381 -3.97 -17.72 20.00
CA LYS A 381 -5.29 -17.29 20.53
C LYS A 381 -5.46 -15.78 20.35
N VAL A 382 -6.55 -15.36 19.70
CA VAL A 382 -6.75 -13.95 19.32
C VAL A 382 -6.76 -12.98 20.50
N LYS A 383 -7.21 -13.41 21.69
CA LYS A 383 -7.27 -12.55 22.89
C LYS A 383 -5.94 -11.88 23.26
N TYR A 384 -4.81 -12.50 22.91
CA TYR A 384 -3.48 -11.98 23.19
C TYR A 384 -3.03 -10.90 22.19
N LEU A 385 -3.83 -10.62 21.16
CA LEU A 385 -3.58 -9.51 20.22
C LEU A 385 -3.89 -8.14 20.84
N LYS A 386 -4.72 -8.09 21.89
CA LYS A 386 -5.25 -6.85 22.49
C LYS A 386 -4.16 -5.81 22.80
N PRO A 387 -3.06 -6.13 23.50
CA PRO A 387 -2.04 -5.12 23.85
C PRO A 387 -1.41 -4.44 22.64
N PHE A 388 -1.31 -5.15 21.51
CA PHE A 388 -0.76 -4.61 20.26
C PHE A 388 -1.79 -3.75 19.51
N LEU A 389 -3.08 -4.10 19.56
CA LEU A 389 -4.14 -3.23 19.02
C LEU A 389 -4.18 -1.90 19.79
N ASP A 390 -4.04 -1.95 21.11
CA ASP A 390 -4.08 -0.77 21.98
C ASP A 390 -2.82 0.10 21.80
N GLY A 391 -1.63 -0.53 21.84
CA GLY A 391 -0.33 0.16 21.85
C GLY A 391 0.24 0.51 20.47
N MET A 392 -0.09 -0.24 19.42
CA MET A 392 0.53 -0.09 18.09
C MET A 392 -0.41 0.45 17.01
N MET A 393 -1.71 0.59 17.25
CA MET A 393 -2.63 1.13 16.24
C MET A 393 -3.03 2.57 16.53
N HIS A 394 -2.87 3.46 15.55
CA HIS A 394 -3.52 4.77 15.46
C HIS A 394 -4.68 4.73 14.45
N SER A 395 -5.30 5.89 14.16
CA SER A 395 -6.49 5.99 13.30
C SER A 395 -6.29 5.37 11.91
N ASP A 396 -5.12 5.62 11.31
CA ASP A 396 -4.85 5.18 9.94
C ASP A 396 -4.16 3.81 9.87
N THR A 397 -3.93 3.13 11.01
CA THR A 397 -3.15 1.89 11.00
C THR A 397 -3.91 0.80 10.25
N GLN A 398 -3.23 0.16 9.31
CA GLN A 398 -3.73 -1.01 8.60
C GLN A 398 -3.04 -2.26 9.13
N MET A 399 -3.82 -3.24 9.59
CA MET A 399 -3.30 -4.52 10.01
C MET A 399 -3.59 -5.62 8.98
N PHE A 400 -2.56 -6.35 8.56
CA PHE A 400 -2.71 -7.55 7.74
C PHE A 400 -2.63 -8.80 8.61
N MET A 401 -3.68 -9.62 8.61
CA MET A 401 -3.72 -10.83 9.43
C MET A 401 -4.46 -12.00 8.77
N ASP A 402 -4.17 -13.21 9.23
CA ASP A 402 -4.94 -14.40 8.86
C ASP A 402 -5.91 -14.76 10.00
N ILE A 403 -7.16 -15.09 9.64
CA ILE A 403 -8.24 -15.46 10.56
C ILE A 403 -8.73 -16.86 10.21
N ARG A 404 -8.54 -17.81 11.12
CA ARG A 404 -9.06 -19.18 11.00
C ARG A 404 -10.52 -19.25 11.43
N LYS A 405 -11.35 -19.97 10.67
CA LYS A 405 -12.75 -20.25 11.04
C LYS A 405 -12.80 -20.93 12.41
N GLY A 406 -13.59 -20.35 13.31
CA GLY A 406 -13.72 -20.81 14.71
C GLY A 406 -12.66 -20.28 15.67
N SER A 407 -11.77 -19.37 15.26
CA SER A 407 -10.77 -18.75 16.15
C SER A 407 -11.35 -17.70 17.11
N GLY A 408 -12.57 -17.21 16.85
CA GLY A 408 -13.18 -16.09 17.55
C GLY A 408 -12.65 -14.72 17.11
N ALA A 409 -11.78 -14.63 16.09
CA ALA A 409 -11.14 -13.37 15.73
C ALA A 409 -12.08 -12.33 15.10
N PHE A 410 -13.02 -12.73 14.23
CA PHE A 410 -13.98 -11.78 13.66
C PHE A 410 -14.86 -11.11 14.73
N PRO A 411 -15.47 -11.85 15.68
CA PRO A 411 -16.15 -11.23 16.82
C PRO A 411 -15.22 -10.31 17.64
N PHE A 412 -14.00 -10.77 17.94
CA PHE A 412 -13.04 -10.00 18.74
C PHE A 412 -12.63 -8.66 18.07
N LEU A 413 -12.40 -8.66 16.76
CA LEU A 413 -11.96 -7.47 16.02
C LEU A 413 -13.09 -6.47 15.76
N ARG A 414 -14.35 -6.91 15.82
CA ARG A 414 -15.52 -6.05 15.55
C ARG A 414 -15.56 -4.83 16.47
N ASP A 415 -15.10 -4.99 17.71
CA ASP A 415 -15.06 -3.91 18.70
C ASP A 415 -13.95 -2.89 18.44
N TYR A 416 -12.99 -3.22 17.56
CA TYR A 416 -11.84 -2.38 17.23
C TYR A 416 -11.94 -1.77 15.83
N GLY A 417 -12.66 -2.39 14.90
CA GLY A 417 -12.68 -1.91 13.52
C GLY A 417 -13.31 -2.84 12.48
N GLU A 418 -13.07 -2.48 11.21
CA GLU A 418 -13.59 -3.19 10.05
C GLU A 418 -12.54 -4.13 9.46
N SER A 419 -12.99 -5.31 9.03
CA SER A 419 -12.16 -6.32 8.37
C SER A 419 -12.62 -6.52 6.93
N GLU A 420 -11.75 -6.24 5.97
CA GLU A 420 -11.95 -6.57 4.56
C GLU A 420 -11.25 -7.88 4.22
N ILE A 421 -11.95 -8.80 3.54
CA ILE A 421 -11.40 -10.11 3.17
C ILE A 421 -10.66 -9.98 1.84
N LEU A 422 -9.34 -10.19 1.87
CA LEU A 422 -8.47 -10.14 0.69
C LEU A 422 -8.40 -11.50 -0.02
N SER A 423 -8.42 -12.60 0.73
CA SER A 423 -8.41 -13.95 0.16
C SER A 423 -8.91 -15.01 1.14
N THR A 424 -9.33 -16.15 0.62
CA THR A 424 -9.79 -17.31 1.40
C THR A 424 -9.09 -18.58 0.93
N ARG A 425 -8.59 -19.38 1.89
CA ARG A 425 -7.93 -20.67 1.65
C ARG A 425 -8.40 -21.72 2.66
N GLU A 426 -8.14 -22.99 2.35
CA GLU A 426 -8.37 -24.09 3.28
C GLU A 426 -7.02 -24.63 3.78
N GLU A 427 -6.87 -24.74 5.10
CA GLU A 427 -5.70 -25.33 5.76
C GLU A 427 -6.17 -26.23 6.91
N ASN A 428 -5.71 -27.48 6.95
CA ASN A 428 -6.10 -28.47 7.97
C ASN A 428 -7.63 -28.63 8.12
N ALA A 429 -8.33 -28.77 6.98
CA ALA A 429 -9.80 -28.88 6.90
C ALA A 429 -10.58 -27.69 7.50
N LYS A 430 -9.91 -26.55 7.71
CA LYS A 430 -10.52 -25.31 8.16
C LYS A 430 -10.24 -24.18 7.19
N GLU A 431 -11.27 -23.37 6.96
CA GLU A 431 -11.15 -22.14 6.21
C GLU A 431 -10.28 -21.13 6.99
N VAL A 432 -9.36 -20.48 6.28
CA VAL A 432 -8.54 -19.37 6.77
C VAL A 432 -8.71 -18.20 5.80
N ARG A 433 -9.09 -17.04 6.33
CA ARG A 433 -9.29 -15.80 5.57
C ARG A 433 -8.15 -14.85 5.85
N ARG A 434 -7.53 -14.31 4.81
CA ARG A 434 -6.61 -13.18 4.96
C ARG A 434 -7.41 -11.89 4.91
N VAL A 435 -7.15 -11.00 5.86
CA VAL A 435 -7.88 -9.74 5.98
C VAL A 435 -6.94 -8.55 6.06
N ARG A 436 -7.39 -7.44 5.48
CA ARG A 436 -6.93 -6.09 5.85
C ARG A 436 -7.90 -5.55 6.88
N PHE A 437 -7.40 -5.31 8.08
CA PHE A 437 -8.16 -4.72 9.18
C PHE A 437 -7.79 -3.25 9.30
N ALA A 438 -8.79 -2.38 9.34
CA ALA A 438 -8.64 -0.96 9.60
C ALA A 438 -9.38 -0.61 10.90
N ARG A 439 -8.76 0.22 11.73
CA ARG A 439 -9.36 0.64 13.01
C ARG A 439 -10.57 1.54 12.73
N SER A 440 -11.70 1.23 13.36
CA SER A 440 -12.85 2.14 13.41
C SER A 440 -12.79 2.95 14.71
N ALA A 441 -13.63 3.98 14.81
CA ALA A 441 -13.74 4.77 16.04
C ALA A 441 -13.93 3.83 17.25
N PRO A 442 -13.03 3.87 18.25
CA PRO A 442 -13.11 2.94 19.37
C PRO A 442 -14.37 3.20 20.22
N SER A 443 -14.93 2.14 20.78
CA SER A 443 -15.91 2.21 21.88
C SER A 443 -15.17 2.45 23.21
N ILE A 444 -15.75 3.26 24.10
CA ILE A 444 -15.12 3.66 25.37
C ILE A 444 -14.99 2.44 26.30
N VAL A 445 -13.77 2.07 26.66
CA VAL A 445 -13.48 1.02 27.66
C VAL A 445 -13.06 1.66 28.99
N GLN A 446 -13.69 1.24 30.08
CA GLN A 446 -13.33 1.57 31.46
C GLN A 446 -12.17 0.67 31.95
N ASN A 447 -11.13 1.25 32.56
CA ASN A 447 -9.96 0.55 33.14
C ASN A 447 -9.75 0.91 34.63
N ASP A 448 -8.90 0.13 35.31
CA ASP A 448 -8.77 -0.07 36.77
C ASP A 448 -8.41 1.15 37.65
N ASP A 449 -8.02 2.28 37.06
CA ASP A 449 -8.13 3.61 37.68
C ASP A 449 -9.04 4.39 36.75
N THR A 450 -10.28 4.63 37.16
CA THR A 450 -11.24 5.31 36.28
C THR A 450 -10.69 6.70 35.93
N TRP A 451 -10.83 7.13 34.66
CA TRP A 451 -10.48 8.49 34.26
C TRP A 451 -11.07 9.52 35.23
N ASP A 452 -12.28 9.27 35.71
CA ASP A 452 -12.94 10.06 36.74
C ASP A 452 -12.09 10.30 37.99
N ALA A 453 -11.40 9.27 38.50
CA ALA A 453 -10.54 9.39 39.68
C ALA A 453 -9.30 10.23 39.38
N ILE A 454 -8.69 10.06 38.19
CA ILE A 454 -7.53 10.85 37.75
C ILE A 454 -7.96 12.31 37.54
N ALA A 455 -9.05 12.54 36.82
CA ALA A 455 -9.56 13.86 36.49
C ALA A 455 -9.96 14.64 37.75
N ARG A 456 -10.63 14.00 38.72
CA ARG A 456 -10.92 14.62 40.02
C ARG A 456 -9.67 15.05 40.77
N ARG A 457 -8.62 14.24 40.75
CA ARG A 457 -7.33 14.56 41.37
C ARG A 457 -6.62 15.71 40.65
N LEU A 458 -6.66 15.72 39.32
CA LEU A 458 -6.07 16.78 38.51
C LEU A 458 -6.83 18.12 38.66
N ALA A 459 -8.15 18.08 38.83
CA ALA A 459 -8.96 19.28 39.05
C ALA A 459 -8.55 20.01 40.34
N GLY A 460 -8.22 19.28 41.40
CA GLY A 460 -7.95 19.86 42.71
C GLY A 460 -9.20 20.45 43.38
N GLU A 461 -9.03 21.18 44.48
CA GLU A 461 -10.14 21.74 45.27
C GLU A 461 -10.87 22.88 44.54
N ASP A 462 -10.14 23.65 43.73
CA ASP A 462 -10.67 24.84 43.04
C ASP A 462 -11.15 24.53 41.60
N GLY A 463 -10.90 23.31 41.12
CA GLY A 463 -11.26 22.87 39.77
C GLY A 463 -12.58 22.12 39.70
N PHE A 464 -12.91 21.62 38.51
CA PHE A 464 -14.07 20.74 38.36
C PHE A 464 -13.81 19.62 37.34
N TYR A 465 -14.56 18.53 37.51
CA TYR A 465 -14.66 17.46 36.53
C TYR A 465 -16.13 17.17 36.25
N ARG A 466 -16.53 17.21 34.99
CA ARG A 466 -17.90 16.92 34.53
C ARG A 466 -17.85 15.71 33.58
N PRO A 467 -18.20 14.50 34.05
CA PRO A 467 -18.37 13.35 33.17
C PRO A 467 -19.68 13.48 32.38
N GLY A 468 -19.66 13.05 31.12
CA GLY A 468 -20.77 13.11 30.18
C GLY A 468 -21.05 11.76 29.52
N PRO A 469 -22.06 11.70 28.63
CA PRO A 469 -22.39 10.49 27.88
C PRO A 469 -21.26 10.10 26.94
N GLU A 470 -21.24 8.81 26.55
CA GLU A 470 -20.26 8.27 25.59
C GLU A 470 -18.81 8.65 25.93
N GLY A 471 -18.43 8.63 27.22
CA GLY A 471 -17.07 8.94 27.67
C GLY A 471 -16.60 10.38 27.43
N HIS A 472 -17.48 11.28 27.02
CA HIS A 472 -17.17 12.70 26.98
C HIS A 472 -16.94 13.25 28.39
N SER A 473 -16.02 14.20 28.54
CA SER A 473 -15.85 14.88 29.82
C SER A 473 -15.19 16.26 29.70
N PHE A 474 -15.45 17.12 30.69
CA PHE A 474 -14.77 18.39 30.87
C PHE A 474 -13.96 18.33 32.17
N LEU A 475 -12.67 18.70 32.09
CA LEU A 475 -11.75 18.79 33.21
C LEU A 475 -11.20 20.21 33.28
N TYR A 476 -11.55 20.95 34.31
CA TYR A 476 -10.97 22.26 34.60
C TYR A 476 -9.91 22.16 35.70
N VAL A 477 -8.70 22.62 35.37
CA VAL A 477 -7.56 22.68 36.27
C VAL A 477 -7.13 24.15 36.43
N PRO A 478 -7.50 24.81 37.54
CA PRO A 478 -7.15 26.21 37.79
C PRO A 478 -5.67 26.36 38.13
N ARG A 479 -5.05 27.42 37.61
CA ARG A 479 -3.70 27.87 38.03
C ARG A 479 -3.60 29.40 38.09
N SER A 480 -4.06 30.06 37.03
CA SER A 480 -4.02 31.51 36.90
C SER A 480 -5.24 32.05 36.15
N ARG A 481 -5.71 33.25 36.51
CA ARG A 481 -6.73 33.99 35.76
C ARG A 481 -6.17 34.78 34.57
N ASP A 482 -4.88 34.67 34.31
CA ASP A 482 -4.24 35.35 33.18
C ASP A 482 -4.66 34.71 31.84
N THR A 483 -4.42 33.41 31.69
CA THR A 483 -4.74 32.66 30.48
C THR A 483 -5.43 31.33 30.81
N LEU A 484 -6.54 31.06 30.12
CA LEU A 484 -7.17 29.75 30.04
C LEU A 484 -6.87 29.12 28.68
N VAL A 485 -6.36 27.89 28.69
CA VAL A 485 -6.20 27.08 27.48
C VAL A 485 -7.28 26.00 27.46
N VAL A 486 -8.16 26.05 26.48
CA VAL A 486 -9.17 25.03 26.20
C VAL A 486 -8.60 24.03 25.20
N THR A 487 -8.42 22.79 25.62
CA THR A 487 -7.78 21.75 24.79
C THR A 487 -8.75 20.64 24.47
N PHE A 488 -8.70 20.14 23.24
CA PHE A 488 -9.55 19.05 22.78
C PHE A 488 -8.71 17.81 22.56
N ASP A 489 -9.01 16.75 23.31
CA ASP A 489 -8.31 15.48 23.23
C ASP A 489 -9.26 14.31 23.12
N ASN A 490 -8.75 13.15 22.71
CA ASN A 490 -9.47 11.89 22.75
C ASN A 490 -9.13 11.18 24.06
N LEU A 491 -10.17 10.72 24.77
CA LEU A 491 -10.06 10.02 26.04
C LEU A 491 -9.20 8.75 25.92
N ASP A 492 -9.31 8.01 24.82
CA ASP A 492 -8.49 6.82 24.58
C ASP A 492 -7.00 7.19 24.50
N ILE A 493 -6.64 8.22 23.72
CA ILE A 493 -5.25 8.69 23.60
C ILE A 493 -4.70 9.13 24.96
N THR A 494 -5.50 9.82 25.76
CA THR A 494 -5.12 10.26 27.11
C THR A 494 -4.92 9.07 28.04
N MET A 495 -5.80 8.07 28.01
CA MET A 495 -5.80 6.95 28.96
C MET A 495 -4.87 5.79 28.59
N THR A 496 -4.60 5.57 27.30
CA THR A 496 -3.87 4.38 26.82
C THR A 496 -2.53 4.68 26.19
N LYS A 497 -2.25 5.93 25.77
CA LYS A 497 -1.03 6.27 25.01
C LYS A 497 -0.08 7.26 25.67
N ARG A 498 -0.43 7.79 26.85
CA ARG A 498 0.44 8.71 27.60
C ARG A 498 0.77 8.14 28.97
N GLU A 499 2.06 8.02 29.26
CA GLU A 499 2.58 7.49 30.54
C GLU A 499 2.07 8.29 31.74
N ASP A 500 1.82 9.60 31.58
CA ASP A 500 1.32 10.49 32.61
C ASP A 500 -0.22 10.60 32.66
N ARG A 501 -0.93 9.99 31.70
CA ARG A 501 -2.38 10.07 31.51
C ARG A 501 -2.94 11.49 31.56
N ARG A 502 -2.17 12.48 31.07
CA ARG A 502 -2.56 13.90 31.08
C ARG A 502 -3.16 14.33 29.73
N PRO A 503 -4.12 15.27 29.70
CA PRO A 503 -4.73 15.74 28.45
C PRO A 503 -3.75 16.52 27.54
N TRP A 504 -4.13 16.70 26.27
CA TRP A 504 -3.25 17.25 25.23
C TRP A 504 -2.69 18.60 25.64
N GLY A 505 -1.36 18.70 25.63
CA GLY A 505 -0.65 19.93 25.96
C GLY A 505 -0.52 20.28 27.45
N TYR A 506 -0.99 19.41 28.35
CA TYR A 506 -0.96 19.66 29.80
C TYR A 506 0.41 20.12 30.30
N SER A 507 1.50 19.42 29.97
CA SER A 507 2.82 19.69 30.55
C SER A 507 3.38 21.07 30.18
N PHE A 508 3.07 21.58 28.97
CA PHE A 508 3.49 22.93 28.61
C PHE A 508 2.57 24.00 29.23
N ILE A 509 1.25 23.73 29.34
CA ILE A 509 0.29 24.64 29.99
C ILE A 509 0.66 24.80 31.47
N GLU A 510 0.98 23.69 32.12
CA GLU A 510 1.46 23.64 33.49
C GLU A 510 2.77 24.42 33.66
N ALA A 511 3.75 24.23 32.77
CA ALA A 511 5.02 24.95 32.82
C ALA A 511 4.88 26.47 32.67
N GLN A 512 3.82 26.96 32.02
CA GLN A 512 3.53 28.40 31.91
C GLN A 512 2.65 28.94 33.07
N GLY A 513 2.18 28.08 33.97
CA GLY A 513 1.27 28.46 35.06
C GLY A 513 -0.14 28.85 34.57
N TRP A 514 -0.55 28.41 33.39
CA TRP A 514 -1.87 28.73 32.82
C TRP A 514 -2.96 27.78 33.31
N SER A 515 -4.20 28.27 33.39
CA SER A 515 -5.35 27.42 33.67
C SER A 515 -5.71 26.59 32.44
N MET A 516 -6.28 25.41 32.65
CA MET A 516 -6.61 24.47 31.58
C MET A 516 -8.07 24.04 31.66
N LEU A 517 -8.76 24.01 30.52
CA LEU A 517 -10.03 23.30 30.34
C LEU A 517 -9.83 22.17 29.31
N GLY A 518 -9.63 20.95 29.79
CA GLY A 518 -9.55 19.77 28.95
C GLY A 518 -10.95 19.26 28.59
N VAL A 519 -11.25 19.19 27.28
CA VAL A 519 -12.47 18.60 26.74
C VAL A 519 -12.09 17.29 26.08
N LEU A 520 -12.51 16.17 26.69
CA LEU A 520 -12.18 14.84 26.21
C LEU A 520 -13.37 14.25 25.47
N ALA A 521 -13.12 13.67 24.31
CA ALA A 521 -14.09 12.87 23.56
C ALA A 521 -13.91 11.38 23.87
N GLY A 522 -15.00 10.69 24.21
CA GLY A 522 -14.98 9.23 24.34
C GLY A 522 -15.14 8.54 22.99
N GLY A 523 -14.23 8.81 22.06
CA GLY A 523 -14.25 8.24 20.71
C GLY A 523 -14.12 9.29 19.63
N TRP A 524 -14.27 8.87 18.37
CA TRP A 524 -14.23 9.79 17.23
C TRP A 524 -15.63 10.33 16.96
N THR A 525 -16.11 11.22 17.82
CA THR A 525 -17.47 11.77 17.71
C THR A 525 -17.49 13.16 17.09
N TRP A 526 -16.32 13.74 16.78
CA TRP A 526 -16.17 15.16 16.45
C TRP A 526 -16.81 16.08 17.49
N TYR A 527 -16.94 15.62 18.75
CA TYR A 527 -17.58 16.38 19.81
C TYR A 527 -19.04 16.79 19.45
N ARG A 528 -19.70 16.01 18.60
CA ARG A 528 -21.07 16.26 18.12
C ARG A 528 -22.16 15.73 19.04
N GLU A 529 -21.78 15.14 20.18
CA GLU A 529 -22.74 14.82 21.24
C GLU A 529 -23.37 16.12 21.79
N PRO A 530 -24.72 16.25 21.80
CA PRO A 530 -25.41 17.46 22.22
C PRO A 530 -24.97 17.97 23.60
N TRP A 531 -24.67 17.04 24.52
CA TRP A 531 -24.16 17.33 25.85
C TRP A 531 -22.92 18.23 25.84
N VAL A 532 -22.01 18.08 24.86
CA VAL A 532 -20.79 18.91 24.77
C VAL A 532 -21.15 20.37 24.49
N ALA A 533 -22.12 20.60 23.59
CA ALA A 533 -22.60 21.94 23.30
C ALA A 533 -23.26 22.58 24.53
N GLU A 534 -24.10 21.82 25.24
CA GLU A 534 -24.74 22.27 26.48
C GLU A 534 -23.73 22.66 27.56
N GLN A 535 -22.62 21.92 27.71
CA GLN A 535 -21.56 22.30 28.65
C GLN A 535 -20.88 23.62 28.28
N PHE A 536 -20.61 23.85 26.99
CA PHE A 536 -20.05 25.12 26.54
C PHE A 536 -21.02 26.29 26.73
N ASP A 537 -22.32 26.06 26.54
CA ASP A 537 -23.36 27.06 26.80
C ASP A 537 -23.44 27.40 28.29
N ASP A 538 -23.43 26.41 29.18
CA ASP A 538 -23.39 26.64 30.64
C ASP A 538 -22.15 27.44 31.07
N LEU A 539 -20.97 27.12 30.54
CA LEU A 539 -19.74 27.87 30.83
C LEU A 539 -19.80 29.31 30.28
N ARG A 540 -20.41 29.51 29.11
CA ARG A 540 -20.63 30.87 28.57
C ARG A 540 -21.58 31.66 29.47
N ASP A 541 -22.72 31.08 29.80
CA ASP A 541 -23.83 31.77 30.45
C ASP A 541 -23.54 32.05 31.94
N SER A 542 -22.77 31.17 32.60
CA SER A 542 -22.21 31.42 33.94
C SER A 542 -21.12 32.49 33.98
N GLY A 543 -20.64 32.96 32.83
CA GLY A 543 -19.54 33.91 32.75
C GLY A 543 -18.16 33.30 33.04
N PHE A 544 -18.03 31.97 33.05
CA PHE A 544 -16.77 31.27 33.35
C PHE A 544 -15.61 31.77 32.50
N PHE A 545 -15.80 31.97 31.19
CA PHE A 545 -14.73 32.44 30.31
C PHE A 545 -14.32 33.91 30.57
N LYS A 546 -15.25 34.74 31.09
CA LYS A 546 -15.01 36.17 31.31
C LYS A 546 -14.06 36.46 32.48
N GLN A 547 -13.80 35.47 33.34
CA GLN A 547 -12.87 35.62 34.46
C GLN A 547 -11.39 35.61 34.03
N PHE A 548 -11.10 35.19 32.79
CA PHE A 548 -9.74 35.11 32.26
C PHE A 548 -9.44 36.31 31.37
N LYS A 549 -8.23 36.87 31.46
CA LYS A 549 -7.82 37.94 30.54
C LYS A 549 -7.72 37.44 29.10
N ARG A 550 -7.36 36.16 28.94
CA ARG A 550 -7.22 35.49 27.65
C ARG A 550 -7.77 34.07 27.69
N VAL A 551 -8.48 33.70 26.63
CA VAL A 551 -8.93 32.33 26.38
C VAL A 551 -8.37 31.87 25.04
N VAL A 552 -7.79 30.67 24.99
CA VAL A 552 -7.23 30.09 23.76
C VAL A 552 -7.74 28.68 23.58
N PHE A 553 -8.35 28.40 22.44
CA PHE A 553 -8.80 27.07 22.03
C PHE A 553 -7.70 26.41 21.19
N TYR A 554 -7.35 25.17 21.52
CA TYR A 554 -6.23 24.47 20.92
C TYR A 554 -6.55 23.01 20.62
N GLY A 555 -6.26 22.57 19.40
CA GLY A 555 -6.38 21.16 19.02
C GLY A 555 -5.80 20.82 17.65
N ALA A 556 -5.77 19.52 17.35
CA ALA A 556 -5.29 18.97 16.08
C ALA A 556 -6.32 17.99 15.49
N SER A 557 -6.44 17.96 14.16
CA SER A 557 -7.40 17.11 13.43
C SER A 557 -8.82 17.29 13.97
N MET A 558 -9.47 16.23 14.49
CA MET A 558 -10.76 16.31 15.17
C MET A 558 -10.79 17.33 16.33
N GLY A 559 -9.71 17.42 17.11
CA GLY A 559 -9.59 18.44 18.16
C GLY A 559 -9.41 19.85 17.57
N GLY A 560 -8.82 19.96 16.38
CA GLY A 560 -8.70 21.23 15.64
C GLY A 560 -10.05 21.72 15.13
N TYR A 561 -10.90 20.80 14.63
CA TYR A 561 -12.31 21.08 14.36
C TYR A 561 -12.98 21.67 15.60
N ALA A 562 -12.88 20.98 16.74
CA ALA A 562 -13.56 21.39 17.97
C ALA A 562 -13.05 22.72 18.52
N ALA A 563 -11.74 22.97 18.45
CA ALA A 563 -11.14 24.24 18.83
C ALA A 563 -11.74 25.42 18.05
N CYS A 564 -11.96 25.26 16.74
CA CYS A 564 -12.63 26.26 15.92
C CYS A 564 -14.14 26.30 16.20
N ALA A 565 -14.82 25.16 16.24
CA ALA A 565 -16.27 25.03 16.34
C ALA A 565 -16.84 25.57 17.66
N PHE A 566 -16.16 25.34 18.79
CA PHE A 566 -16.63 25.76 20.12
C PHE A 566 -16.08 27.11 20.59
N SER A 567 -15.19 27.74 19.81
CA SER A 567 -14.70 29.09 20.10
C SER A 567 -15.79 30.16 20.31
N PRO A 568 -17.01 30.09 19.71
CA PRO A 568 -18.08 31.05 20.00
C PRO A 568 -18.61 31.03 21.44
N ALA A 569 -18.29 29.99 22.24
CA ALA A 569 -18.62 29.97 23.67
C ALA A 569 -17.83 31.04 24.46
N ALA A 570 -16.68 31.49 23.92
CA ALA A 570 -15.90 32.59 24.45
C ALA A 570 -15.55 33.57 23.31
N PRO A 571 -16.48 34.44 22.89
CA PRO A 571 -16.23 35.40 21.82
C PRO A 571 -15.00 36.26 22.12
N GLY A 572 -14.14 36.44 21.11
CA GLY A 572 -12.85 37.12 21.27
C GLY A 572 -11.69 36.22 21.76
N ALA A 573 -11.92 34.92 21.95
CA ALA A 573 -10.84 33.95 22.18
C ALA A 573 -9.91 33.81 20.97
N ASP A 574 -8.72 33.28 21.18
CA ASP A 574 -7.87 32.82 20.09
C ASP A 574 -8.05 31.35 19.81
N VAL A 575 -7.79 30.93 18.58
CA VAL A 575 -7.83 29.53 18.17
C VAL A 575 -6.49 29.16 17.52
N VAL A 576 -5.95 28.00 17.91
CA VAL A 576 -4.80 27.37 17.28
C VAL A 576 -5.23 25.96 16.83
N ALA A 577 -5.27 25.74 15.52
CA ALA A 577 -5.76 24.50 14.93
C ALA A 577 -4.72 23.89 13.99
N ILE A 578 -4.39 22.62 14.19
CA ILE A 578 -3.45 21.86 13.33
C ILE A 578 -4.24 20.89 12.47
N SER A 579 -4.14 21.01 11.14
CA SER A 579 -4.86 20.22 10.15
C SER A 579 -6.35 20.01 10.50
N PRO A 580 -7.12 21.08 10.80
CA PRO A 580 -8.52 20.93 11.22
C PRO A 580 -9.38 20.46 10.05
N GLN A 581 -10.34 19.59 10.33
CA GLN A 581 -11.53 19.50 9.49
C GLN A 581 -12.42 20.71 9.79
N SER A 582 -12.99 21.34 8.77
CA SER A 582 -14.01 22.39 8.94
C SER A 582 -15.37 21.82 9.34
N THR A 583 -15.70 20.66 8.77
CA THR A 583 -16.86 19.81 9.01
C THR A 583 -16.59 18.48 8.31
N VAL A 584 -17.32 17.42 8.60
CA VAL A 584 -17.30 16.16 7.81
C VAL A 584 -18.66 15.84 7.19
N ASP A 585 -19.58 16.82 7.18
CA ASP A 585 -20.85 16.75 6.47
C ASP A 585 -20.61 16.62 4.95
N LYS A 586 -21.06 15.49 4.38
CA LYS A 586 -20.88 15.16 2.96
C LYS A 586 -21.60 16.09 2.00
N SER A 587 -22.66 16.79 2.44
CA SER A 587 -23.32 17.81 1.63
C SER A 587 -22.46 19.07 1.47
N VAL A 588 -21.57 19.31 2.42
CA VAL A 588 -20.72 20.50 2.51
C VAL A 588 -19.28 20.22 2.03
N VAL A 589 -18.75 19.03 2.32
CA VAL A 589 -17.42 18.53 1.93
C VAL A 589 -17.51 17.18 1.21
N PRO A 590 -18.06 17.13 -0.01
CA PRO A 590 -18.24 15.86 -0.75
C PRO A 590 -16.91 15.17 -1.08
N TRP A 591 -15.79 15.88 -1.04
CA TRP A 591 -14.45 15.36 -1.27
C TRP A 591 -13.80 14.70 -0.03
N GLU A 592 -14.32 14.90 1.19
CA GLU A 592 -13.73 14.30 2.40
C GLU A 592 -14.06 12.79 2.48
N SER A 593 -13.05 11.94 2.38
CA SER A 593 -13.19 10.48 2.26
C SER A 593 -12.78 9.69 3.51
N ARG A 594 -12.14 10.33 4.50
CA ARG A 594 -11.41 9.65 5.59
C ARG A 594 -12.30 9.14 6.72
N TYR A 595 -13.40 9.83 7.03
CA TYR A 595 -14.10 9.66 8.33
C TYR A 595 -15.53 9.14 8.21
N LYS A 596 -15.71 8.00 7.52
CA LYS A 596 -17.04 7.42 7.24
C LYS A 596 -17.91 7.18 8.49
N ALA A 597 -17.29 6.78 9.60
CA ALA A 597 -17.99 6.44 10.84
C ALA A 597 -18.78 7.60 11.48
N VAL A 598 -18.57 8.84 11.02
CA VAL A 598 -19.21 10.05 11.59
C VAL A 598 -20.02 10.86 10.58
N TRP A 599 -20.17 10.38 9.35
CA TRP A 599 -20.92 11.11 8.31
C TRP A 599 -22.40 11.29 8.63
N ASP A 600 -22.97 10.43 9.49
CA ASP A 600 -24.38 10.50 9.90
C ASP A 600 -24.62 11.44 11.10
N ARG A 601 -23.57 12.08 11.65
CA ARG A 601 -23.71 13.03 12.77
C ARG A 601 -24.12 14.43 12.26
N ASP A 602 -24.86 15.17 13.08
CA ASP A 602 -25.30 16.54 12.75
C ASP A 602 -24.17 17.56 12.96
N PHE A 603 -23.74 18.24 11.89
CA PHE A 603 -22.74 19.31 11.89
C PHE A 603 -23.33 20.71 11.74
N THR A 604 -24.62 20.87 11.97
CA THR A 604 -25.30 22.18 11.92
C THR A 604 -25.31 22.86 13.30
N GLY A 605 -25.92 24.05 13.37
CA GLY A 605 -26.12 24.80 14.61
C GLY A 605 -24.95 25.69 15.03
N ARG A 606 -25.04 26.24 16.25
CA ARG A 606 -24.14 27.31 16.76
C ARG A 606 -22.67 26.90 16.93
N TYR A 607 -22.41 25.60 17.03
CA TYR A 607 -21.06 25.03 17.07
C TYR A 607 -20.84 24.07 15.89
N GLY A 608 -21.56 24.26 14.77
CA GLY A 608 -21.61 23.33 13.65
C GLY A 608 -20.38 23.38 12.73
N ASP A 609 -20.45 24.18 11.67
CA ASP A 609 -19.35 24.38 10.73
C ASP A 609 -18.27 25.26 11.35
N ALA A 610 -17.11 24.65 11.64
CA ALA A 610 -15.98 25.31 12.27
C ALA A 610 -15.45 26.50 11.45
N ALA A 611 -15.53 26.47 10.12
CA ALA A 611 -15.08 27.57 9.28
C ALA A 611 -16.00 28.79 9.39
N GLU A 612 -17.30 28.56 9.55
CA GLU A 612 -18.28 29.65 9.69
C GLU A 612 -18.31 30.22 11.10
N VAL A 613 -18.41 29.36 12.11
CA VAL A 613 -18.66 29.81 13.49
C VAL A 613 -17.43 30.43 14.13
N SER A 614 -16.22 30.03 13.72
CA SER A 614 -14.96 30.56 14.27
C SER A 614 -14.71 32.05 13.95
N ARG A 615 -15.55 32.71 13.15
CA ARG A 615 -15.56 34.18 12.99
C ARG A 615 -15.77 34.93 14.32
N ALA A 616 -16.33 34.28 15.34
CA ALA A 616 -16.50 34.85 16.68
C ALA A 616 -15.17 34.96 17.46
N ALA A 617 -14.12 34.24 17.03
CA ALA A 617 -12.79 34.32 17.63
C ALA A 617 -12.09 35.63 17.24
N ARG A 618 -11.16 36.11 18.08
CA ARG A 618 -10.29 37.24 17.77
C ARG A 618 -9.26 36.88 16.69
N ARG A 619 -8.73 35.66 16.73
CA ARG A 619 -7.76 35.15 15.75
C ARG A 619 -7.86 33.63 15.63
N VAL A 620 -7.77 33.11 14.42
CA VAL A 620 -7.76 31.66 14.12
C VAL A 620 -6.49 31.30 13.37
N SER A 621 -5.53 30.65 14.02
CA SER A 621 -4.27 30.21 13.43
C SER A 621 -4.39 28.77 12.93
N ILE A 622 -4.34 28.57 11.61
CA ILE A 622 -4.49 27.26 10.97
C ILE A 622 -3.16 26.79 10.43
N LEU A 623 -2.62 25.74 11.03
CA LEU A 623 -1.39 25.08 10.59
C LEU A 623 -1.77 23.88 9.71
N TYR A 624 -1.32 23.85 8.46
CA TYR A 624 -1.67 22.76 7.54
C TYR A 624 -0.64 22.61 6.41
N ASP A 625 -0.53 21.42 5.83
CA ASP A 625 0.24 21.24 4.60
C ASP A 625 -0.61 21.60 3.37
N PRO A 626 -0.25 22.64 2.58
CA PRO A 626 -0.97 22.99 1.35
C PRO A 626 -0.87 21.95 0.22
N TYR A 627 0.01 20.95 0.34
CA TYR A 627 0.13 19.85 -0.63
C TYR A 627 -0.61 18.58 -0.21
N GLU A 628 -1.23 18.56 0.96
CA GLU A 628 -2.15 17.51 1.39
C GLU A 628 -3.57 17.89 0.94
N PRO A 629 -4.15 17.28 -0.12
CA PRO A 629 -5.34 17.82 -0.78
C PRO A 629 -6.56 17.96 0.14
N LEU A 630 -6.79 16.98 1.02
CA LEU A 630 -7.93 17.01 1.94
C LEU A 630 -7.78 18.08 3.03
N ASP A 631 -6.58 18.21 3.60
CA ASP A 631 -6.29 19.24 4.61
C ASP A 631 -6.33 20.64 4.00
N ALA A 632 -5.73 20.82 2.82
CA ALA A 632 -5.74 22.07 2.09
C ALA A 632 -7.17 22.50 1.74
N SER A 633 -8.03 21.55 1.35
CA SER A 633 -9.44 21.82 1.05
C SER A 633 -10.24 22.24 2.28
N HIS A 634 -9.96 21.67 3.46
CA HIS A 634 -10.55 22.15 4.71
C HIS A 634 -10.05 23.53 5.10
N ALA A 635 -8.73 23.74 5.08
CA ALA A 635 -8.13 25.03 5.40
C ALA A 635 -8.67 26.14 4.49
N ALA A 636 -8.84 25.88 3.19
CA ALA A 636 -9.37 26.85 2.23
C ALA A 636 -10.79 27.36 2.55
N ARG A 637 -11.59 26.62 3.33
CA ARG A 637 -12.92 27.07 3.76
C ARG A 637 -12.88 28.16 4.81
N PHE A 638 -11.79 28.30 5.57
CA PHE A 638 -11.63 29.34 6.57
C PHE A 638 -11.20 30.66 5.91
N THR A 639 -12.19 31.49 5.58
CA THR A 639 -12.01 32.72 4.76
C THR A 639 -12.20 34.03 5.51
N ASN A 640 -12.61 34.00 6.78
CA ASN A 640 -12.86 35.20 7.59
C ASN A 640 -11.57 36.00 7.85
N ASP A 641 -11.70 37.32 8.06
CA ASP A 641 -10.56 38.24 8.27
C ASP A 641 -9.70 37.92 9.51
N ASN A 642 -10.25 37.20 10.48
CA ASN A 642 -9.56 36.77 11.69
C ASN A 642 -8.69 35.51 11.47
N VAL A 643 -8.71 34.92 10.28
CA VAL A 643 -7.99 33.67 9.96
C VAL A 643 -6.56 33.96 9.50
N GLN A 644 -5.60 33.26 10.10
CA GLN A 644 -4.21 33.24 9.70
C GLN A 644 -3.81 31.83 9.23
N HIS A 645 -3.54 31.73 7.92
CA HIS A 645 -3.02 30.50 7.31
C HIS A 645 -1.50 30.38 7.51
N LEU A 646 -1.09 29.43 8.35
CA LEU A 646 0.29 29.08 8.65
C LEU A 646 0.66 27.81 7.86
N ARG A 647 1.10 28.01 6.62
CA ARG A 647 1.37 26.90 5.69
C ARG A 647 2.61 26.13 6.08
N ALA A 648 2.52 24.80 6.02
CA ALA A 648 3.58 23.87 6.36
C ALA A 648 3.89 22.91 5.19
N PRO A 649 4.45 23.41 4.06
CA PRO A 649 4.55 22.62 2.84
C PRO A 649 5.41 21.37 3.01
N LEU A 650 4.92 20.25 2.44
CA LEU A 650 5.61 18.96 2.33
C LEU A 650 5.93 18.29 3.68
N LEU A 651 5.02 18.45 4.64
CA LEU A 651 5.04 17.79 5.95
C LEU A 651 3.84 16.82 6.16
N GLY A 652 2.90 16.77 5.20
CA GLY A 652 1.71 15.94 5.15
C GLY A 652 0.72 16.14 6.30
N HIS A 653 -0.27 15.25 6.39
CA HIS A 653 -1.36 15.34 7.38
C HIS A 653 -0.91 15.30 8.84
N ARG A 654 0.08 14.46 9.19
CA ARG A 654 0.62 14.35 10.57
C ARG A 654 1.60 15.48 10.89
N LEU A 655 1.14 16.71 10.70
CA LEU A 655 1.95 17.90 10.86
C LEU A 655 2.49 18.04 12.29
N GLY A 656 1.68 17.75 13.31
CA GLY A 656 2.11 17.80 14.72
C GLY A 656 3.33 16.92 15.01
N THR A 657 3.29 15.67 14.54
CA THR A 657 4.41 14.71 14.69
C THR A 657 5.65 15.18 13.93
N SER A 658 5.48 15.69 12.71
CA SER A 658 6.59 16.21 11.91
C SER A 658 7.28 17.40 12.60
N LEU A 659 6.50 18.33 13.15
CA LEU A 659 7.02 19.48 13.92
C LEU A 659 7.73 19.03 15.21
N GLN A 660 7.24 17.97 15.86
CA GLN A 660 7.84 17.42 17.07
C GLN A 660 9.19 16.75 16.78
N GLN A 661 9.28 15.93 15.73
CA GLN A 661 10.52 15.28 15.30
C GLN A 661 11.60 16.30 14.94
N MET A 662 11.20 17.46 14.40
CA MET A 662 12.11 18.58 14.12
C MET A 662 12.46 19.42 15.36
N GLY A 663 11.87 19.15 16.53
CA GLY A 663 12.06 19.92 17.76
C GLY A 663 11.45 21.32 17.75
N ILE A 664 10.59 21.64 16.77
CA ILE A 664 10.01 22.98 16.59
C ILE A 664 8.53 23.08 17.00
N LEU A 665 7.88 21.98 17.36
CA LEU A 665 6.48 22.00 17.80
C LEU A 665 6.30 22.91 19.03
N ASN A 666 7.08 22.69 20.08
CA ASN A 666 6.96 23.44 21.34
C ASN A 666 7.08 24.96 21.15
N PRO A 667 8.12 25.51 20.51
CA PRO A 667 8.22 26.96 20.33
C PRO A 667 7.09 27.53 19.45
N ILE A 668 6.61 26.79 18.45
CA ILE A 668 5.48 27.21 17.62
C ILE A 668 4.19 27.27 18.45
N ILE A 669 3.85 26.21 19.18
CA ILE A 669 2.61 26.14 19.95
C ILE A 669 2.62 27.13 21.10
N LEU A 670 3.73 27.24 21.85
CA LEU A 670 3.84 28.21 22.93
C LEU A 670 3.68 29.65 22.44
N GLY A 671 4.35 30.01 21.34
CA GLY A 671 4.16 31.34 20.74
C GLY A 671 2.73 31.57 20.23
N ALA A 672 2.08 30.53 19.69
CA ALA A 672 0.71 30.65 19.21
C ALA A 672 -0.27 30.89 20.36
N LEU A 673 -0.10 30.17 21.48
CA LEU A 673 -0.91 30.28 22.69
C LEU A 673 -0.66 31.58 23.45
N SER A 674 0.58 32.05 23.53
CA SER A 674 0.91 33.34 24.18
C SER A 674 0.44 34.54 23.35
N GLY A 675 0.23 34.35 22.05
CA GLY A 675 -0.18 35.40 21.12
C GLY A 675 0.91 35.97 20.25
N ASP A 676 2.15 35.63 20.56
CA ASP A 676 3.36 36.28 20.05
C ASP A 676 3.88 35.65 18.75
N LEU A 677 3.30 34.52 18.32
CA LEU A 677 3.67 33.89 17.06
C LEU A 677 3.19 34.72 15.87
N GLY A 678 4.06 35.61 15.40
CA GLY A 678 3.94 36.24 14.09
C GLY A 678 4.24 35.27 12.94
N GLN A 679 3.72 35.57 11.76
CA GLN A 679 3.93 34.75 10.56
C GLN A 679 5.43 34.62 10.20
N ASN A 680 6.20 35.69 10.38
CA ASN A 680 7.65 35.69 10.13
C ASN A 680 8.40 34.75 11.07
N GLU A 681 8.04 34.73 12.35
CA GLU A 681 8.66 33.86 13.35
C GLU A 681 8.31 32.40 13.07
N TYR A 682 7.05 32.11 12.77
CA TYR A 682 6.61 30.78 12.34
C TYR A 682 7.45 30.26 11.17
N TYR A 683 7.59 31.06 10.09
CA TYR A 683 8.36 30.64 8.92
C TYR A 683 9.87 30.57 9.18
N ARG A 684 10.40 31.31 10.16
CA ARG A 684 11.78 31.18 10.62
C ARG A 684 12.00 29.81 11.28
N LEU A 685 11.15 29.44 12.23
CA LEU A 685 11.18 28.12 12.90
C LEU A 685 11.00 26.98 11.89
N LEU A 686 10.05 27.13 10.97
CA LEU A 686 9.73 26.13 9.96
C LEU A 686 10.89 25.85 8.98
N ARG A 687 11.94 26.69 8.92
CA ARG A 687 13.13 26.40 8.09
C ARG A 687 13.91 25.18 8.56
N ALA A 688 13.75 24.73 9.81
CA ALA A 688 14.36 23.49 10.33
C ALA A 688 14.01 22.27 9.46
N ARG A 689 12.88 22.29 8.74
CA ARG A 689 12.51 21.24 7.79
C ARG A 689 13.52 20.98 6.68
N ARG A 690 14.40 21.94 6.37
CA ARG A 690 15.43 21.77 5.33
C ARG A 690 16.40 20.63 5.64
N ASP A 691 16.55 20.30 6.92
CA ASP A 691 17.39 19.22 7.40
C ASP A 691 16.59 17.92 7.65
N ALA A 692 15.25 17.96 7.53
CA ALA A 692 14.40 16.79 7.70
C ALA A 692 14.45 15.89 6.45
N PRO A 693 14.85 14.60 6.56
CA PRO A 693 14.97 13.71 5.41
C PRO A 693 13.70 13.55 4.59
N ARG A 694 12.53 13.54 5.26
CA ARG A 694 11.21 13.49 4.61
C ARG A 694 10.99 14.72 3.73
N TYR A 695 11.15 15.92 4.29
CA TYR A 695 10.97 17.16 3.54
C TYR A 695 11.91 17.23 2.32
N GLN A 696 13.17 16.82 2.48
CA GLN A 696 14.14 16.76 1.39
C GLN A 696 13.69 15.82 0.27
N ARG A 697 13.19 14.63 0.62
CA ARG A 697 12.66 13.63 -0.32
C ARG A 697 11.43 14.17 -1.06
N GLU A 698 10.45 14.68 -0.33
CA GLU A 698 9.22 15.20 -0.92
C GLU A 698 9.50 16.42 -1.82
N LEU A 699 10.41 17.31 -1.41
CA LEU A 699 10.81 18.45 -2.22
C LEU A 699 11.53 18.02 -3.50
N PHE A 700 12.39 16.99 -3.41
CA PHE A 700 13.05 16.40 -4.56
C PHE A 700 12.03 15.80 -5.52
N ASN A 701 11.15 14.91 -5.04
CA ASN A 701 10.12 14.25 -5.86
C ASN A 701 9.23 15.29 -6.56
N ARG A 702 8.75 16.29 -5.82
CA ARG A 702 7.93 17.37 -6.36
C ARG A 702 8.65 18.15 -7.46
N ALA A 703 9.96 18.40 -7.30
CA ALA A 703 10.75 19.09 -8.32
C ALA A 703 10.91 18.23 -9.59
N VAL A 704 11.06 16.90 -9.45
CA VAL A 704 11.08 15.96 -10.58
C VAL A 704 9.75 15.96 -11.31
N GLU A 705 8.64 15.75 -10.59
CA GLU A 705 7.28 15.67 -11.14
C GLU A 705 6.85 16.96 -11.82
N SER A 706 7.31 18.11 -11.31
CA SER A 706 7.03 19.42 -11.91
C SER A 706 7.93 19.75 -13.11
N GLY A 707 8.74 18.80 -13.59
CA GLY A 707 9.64 19.00 -14.73
C GLY A 707 10.88 19.86 -14.45
N HIS A 708 11.12 20.27 -13.20
CA HIS A 708 12.26 21.12 -12.80
C HIS A 708 13.55 20.30 -12.63
N LYS A 709 13.93 19.51 -13.64
CA LYS A 709 15.02 18.52 -13.59
C LYS A 709 16.36 19.09 -13.11
N ARG A 710 16.73 20.31 -13.57
CA ARG A 710 17.97 20.98 -13.12
C ARG A 710 17.95 21.32 -11.62
N LEU A 711 16.82 21.77 -11.10
CA LEU A 711 16.65 22.08 -9.68
C LEU A 711 16.67 20.78 -8.86
N ALA A 712 15.95 19.76 -9.30
CA ALA A 712 15.93 18.46 -8.66
C ALA A 712 17.34 17.85 -8.59
N ARG A 713 18.13 17.95 -9.67
CA ARG A 713 19.53 17.48 -9.67
C ARG A 713 20.39 18.19 -8.63
N ARG A 714 20.38 19.53 -8.63
CA ARG A 714 21.12 20.34 -7.64
C ARG A 714 20.68 20.06 -6.21
N LEU A 715 19.37 19.93 -5.98
CA LEU A 715 18.83 19.59 -4.67
C LEU A 715 19.28 18.19 -4.24
N GLY A 716 19.21 17.22 -5.16
CA GLY A 716 19.60 15.85 -4.87
C GLY A 716 21.07 15.72 -4.51
N GLU A 717 21.96 16.35 -5.28
CA GLU A 717 23.39 16.45 -4.95
C GLU A 717 23.60 17.11 -3.57
N TRP A 718 22.93 18.24 -3.32
CA TRP A 718 23.03 18.96 -2.04
C TRP A 718 22.58 18.11 -0.83
N VAL A 719 21.47 17.37 -0.96
CA VAL A 719 20.98 16.45 0.08
C VAL A 719 22.00 15.35 0.35
N LEU A 720 22.50 14.70 -0.71
CA LEU A 720 23.42 13.57 -0.58
C LEU A 720 24.79 13.94 -0.01
N THR A 721 25.18 15.22 -0.06
CA THR A 721 26.38 15.71 0.65
C THR A 721 26.22 15.82 2.17
N ARG A 722 24.98 15.84 2.69
CA ARG A 722 24.68 16.10 4.11
C ARG A 722 24.20 14.87 4.86
N ASN A 723 23.39 14.05 4.21
CA ASN A 723 22.83 12.85 4.80
C ASN A 723 22.55 11.80 3.73
N GLU A 724 22.64 10.53 4.11
CA GLU A 724 22.20 9.46 3.23
C GLU A 724 20.68 9.55 3.04
N ASN A 725 20.26 9.75 1.79
CA ASN A 725 18.86 9.74 1.40
C ASN A 725 18.70 8.83 0.17
N PRO A 726 18.42 7.53 0.38
CA PRO A 726 18.35 6.56 -0.70
C PRO A 726 17.31 6.90 -1.77
N ALA A 727 16.16 7.48 -1.37
CA ALA A 727 15.12 7.91 -2.30
C ALA A 727 15.59 9.03 -3.23
N VAL A 728 16.25 10.05 -2.68
CA VAL A 728 16.84 11.14 -3.45
C VAL A 728 17.97 10.63 -4.35
N ARG A 729 18.84 9.73 -3.84
CA ARG A 729 19.90 9.08 -4.64
C ARG A 729 19.33 8.31 -5.83
N ARG A 730 18.23 7.58 -5.63
CA ARG A 730 17.51 6.86 -6.70
C ARG A 730 16.95 7.82 -7.73
N GLY A 731 16.27 8.87 -7.29
CA GLY A 731 15.68 9.85 -8.18
C GLY A 731 16.73 10.62 -8.99
N LEU A 732 17.88 10.95 -8.38
CA LEU A 732 18.98 11.64 -9.05
C LEU A 732 19.56 10.84 -10.21
N ARG A 733 19.62 9.51 -10.09
CA ARG A 733 20.06 8.61 -11.18
C ARG A 733 19.09 8.57 -12.38
N LYS A 734 17.83 8.93 -12.17
CA LYS A 734 16.77 8.95 -13.21
C LYS A 734 16.65 10.30 -13.91
N LEU A 735 17.33 11.35 -13.41
CA LEU A 735 17.32 12.71 -13.96
C LEU A 735 18.48 12.94 -14.91
#